data_AF-A0A401SB21-F1
#
_entry.id   AF-A0A401SB21-F1
#
_cell.length_a   1.000
_cell.length_b   1.000
_cell.length_c   1.000
_cell.angle_alpha   90.00
_cell.angle_beta   90.00
_cell.angle_gamma   90.00
#
_symmetry.space_group_name_H-M   'P 1'
#
loop_
_entity.id
_entity.type
_entity.pdbx_description
1 polymer ?
#
loop_
_entity_poly.entity_id
_entity_poly.type
_entity_poly.pdbx_seq_one_letter_code
_entity_poly.pdbx_strand_id
1 'polypeptide(L)'
;MANEKVFLLNPLVGEEGMKSHHLVQGNVAQGCTHRHWYLWVSIPTMILLLGLNASWSHHWWTVGHSAISWAEAPEREVRHVQSWNRQEDARRDLDSCSRIPESRRFDCYPERDRVVTRELCEQRACCFIQVPPNLAGVPWCFYPPNFPSYTLRNRTLTELGEAGELLRWNKTYYPRDVFKLQLNVMFEANSRLHIQINDSSNPRYEVPIDVPKATQKAKNPLYTVEYSVDPFGIIVKRRSTGTVLLNTTVAPLFFADQFLQISTLLPSVHIYGLGEHRAGFLQSVQWNTLTFWARDSVPREFVNLYGVHPFYLSLEPDGMSHGVFLLNSNAMDVVLQPAPALTWRTIGGILDFYIFMGPDPNSVIQQYLEVIGLPAMVPAWGLGFHLCRWGYGSSNTTWEIVKQMRKAGIPQDAQWNDIDYMIDYRDFTFDPQNFATLPQMVADLHSHGQQYVMIVDPGISSVQPPGSYWPYDEGLKQGVFINNMSGSPLIGKVWPGLTAFPDFTNPNTHQWWFKNLLQLHKAVPFDGLWIDMNEPSNFVDGSQAGCPSNELENPPYVPGVLGGTLRSQTICASAKQSASTHYNVHSLYGLMEAKASASALVKIRKKRPFVISRSTFPSQGRYSGHWLGDNESVLNFNMFGIPLVGADICGFRGSTTEELCIRWMQLGAFYPFSRNHNTEKEKAQDPLAFSESAQDAMKRTLFIRYSLLPYLYTLFHHSHVFGETVARAILFEFPEDRNTYSIDKQFLLGRSLLVSPVLEPGAVTVMAYFPQGVWYDFYTGSAFSSTGEYVKLSAPLDTINLHLREGAIVPTQEPATTIWVSSGNPLHLLVALSQDASAKGYLFWDDGESLDTYEGNDYTYVEFAVDKNQLISKVVHVNIEATYIKVNTLSVYGVTFRPLKVIVNQQSVSFSYSSNQVLTVDNLHLPLEKEFHISWS
;
A
#
# COMPACT_ATOMS: atom_id res chain seq x y z
N MET A 1 2.63 -21.57 -50.91
CA MET A 1 3.32 -22.82 -50.52
C MET A 1 4.58 -22.44 -49.75
N ALA A 2 5.09 -23.32 -48.89
CA ALA A 2 6.22 -23.09 -47.98
C ALA A 2 6.00 -21.93 -46.97
N ASN A 3 5.80 -22.31 -45.70
CA ASN A 3 5.90 -21.39 -44.56
C ASN A 3 7.28 -21.56 -43.93
N GLU A 4 7.98 -20.48 -43.61
CA GLU A 4 9.01 -20.48 -42.57
C GLU A 4 8.78 -19.28 -41.63
N LYS A 5 8.43 -19.57 -40.37
CA LYS A 5 8.48 -18.62 -39.25
C LYS A 5 9.33 -19.28 -38.16
N VAL A 6 10.54 -18.78 -37.95
CA VAL A 6 11.43 -19.25 -36.89
C VAL A 6 10.96 -18.70 -35.55
N PHE A 7 10.45 -19.57 -34.68
CA PHE A 7 10.30 -19.27 -33.25
C PHE A 7 11.57 -19.71 -32.52
N LEU A 8 12.15 -18.81 -31.73
CA LEU A 8 13.22 -19.14 -30.79
C LEU A 8 12.63 -19.35 -29.39
N LEU A 9 12.56 -20.62 -28.99
CA LEU A 9 12.36 -21.09 -27.62
C LEU A 9 13.59 -21.87 -27.20
N ASN A 10 14.15 -21.59 -26.02
CA ASN A 10 14.83 -22.54 -25.12
C ASN A 10 15.56 -21.83 -23.96
N PRO A 11 15.89 -22.53 -22.85
CA PRO A 11 15.22 -23.73 -22.32
C PRO A 11 14.93 -23.67 -20.81
N LEU A 12 14.05 -24.56 -20.34
CA LEU A 12 14.01 -25.01 -18.94
C LEU A 12 15.01 -26.16 -18.73
N VAL A 13 15.61 -26.24 -17.54
CA VAL A 13 16.36 -27.40 -17.03
C VAL A 13 16.09 -27.46 -15.51
N GLY A 14 15.75 -28.60 -14.90
CA GLY A 14 15.39 -29.90 -15.47
C GLY A 14 15.35 -30.97 -14.38
N GLU A 15 14.33 -31.82 -14.37
CA GLU A 15 14.29 -33.03 -13.54
C GLU A 15 14.90 -34.24 -14.28
N GLU A 16 15.69 -35.05 -13.58
CA GLU A 16 15.84 -36.47 -13.91
C GLU A 16 15.40 -37.29 -12.70
N GLY A 17 14.51 -38.27 -12.92
CA GLY A 17 14.03 -39.19 -11.89
C GLY A 17 14.12 -40.64 -12.37
N MET A 18 13.94 -41.61 -11.47
CA MET A 18 14.00 -43.02 -11.87
C MET A 18 13.06 -43.97 -11.10
N LYS A 19 12.00 -44.37 -11.81
CA LYS A 19 11.33 -45.69 -11.85
C LYS A 19 10.74 -46.31 -10.56
N SER A 20 9.56 -46.90 -10.75
CA SER A 20 8.81 -47.68 -9.77
C SER A 20 9.10 -49.18 -9.85
N HIS A 21 8.88 -49.89 -8.73
CA HIS A 21 8.58 -51.33 -8.71
C HIS A 21 7.66 -51.68 -7.53
N HIS A 22 6.96 -52.82 -7.62
CA HIS A 22 5.98 -53.28 -6.62
C HIS A 22 6.65 -53.99 -5.44
N LEU A 23 6.08 -53.89 -4.22
CA LEU A 23 5.41 -55.04 -3.55
C LEU A 23 4.85 -54.70 -2.13
N VAL A 24 3.52 -54.83 -2.01
CA VAL A 24 2.72 -55.51 -0.97
C VAL A 24 3.31 -55.83 0.43
N GLN A 25 2.45 -55.64 1.45
CA GLN A 25 2.45 -56.17 2.85
C GLN A 25 3.32 -55.51 3.93
N GLY A 26 2.72 -55.31 5.12
CA GLY A 26 3.43 -54.94 6.36
C GLY A 26 2.59 -54.16 7.40
N ASN A 27 1.68 -54.82 8.14
CA ASN A 27 1.07 -54.22 9.34
C ASN A 27 2.03 -54.23 10.53
N VAL A 28 1.99 -53.19 11.38
CA VAL A 28 1.77 -53.26 12.86
C VAL A 28 1.85 -51.84 13.45
N ALA A 29 1.21 -51.62 14.60
CA ALA A 29 1.03 -50.31 15.25
C ALA A 29 1.82 -50.17 16.57
N GLN A 30 1.63 -49.03 17.26
CA GLN A 30 2.21 -48.63 18.57
C GLN A 30 3.69 -48.18 18.50
N GLY A 31 4.17 -47.27 19.37
CA GLY A 31 3.46 -46.43 20.34
C GLY A 31 4.36 -45.78 21.40
N CYS A 32 4.07 -44.51 21.74
CA CYS A 32 4.39 -43.81 23.00
C CYS A 32 5.85 -43.70 23.55
N THR A 33 6.31 -42.44 23.61
CA THR A 33 6.86 -41.72 24.80
C THR A 33 8.32 -41.86 25.32
N HIS A 34 8.85 -40.68 25.69
CA HIS A 34 9.74 -40.34 26.82
C HIS A 34 11.28 -40.59 26.84
N ARG A 35 12.00 -39.46 26.73
CA ARG A 35 13.02 -38.91 27.68
C ARG A 35 14.22 -39.77 28.16
N HIS A 36 15.41 -39.20 27.87
CA HIS A 36 16.47 -38.75 28.81
C HIS A 36 17.79 -39.54 29.04
N TRP A 37 18.89 -38.80 28.81
CA TRP A 37 20.27 -38.85 29.39
C TRP A 37 21.15 -40.09 29.16
N TYR A 38 22.42 -39.85 28.76
CA TYR A 38 23.59 -40.05 29.65
C TYR A 38 24.86 -39.35 29.10
N LEU A 39 25.84 -39.08 29.97
CA LEU A 39 27.20 -38.58 29.65
C LEU A 39 28.08 -39.70 29.08
N TRP A 40 29.17 -39.33 28.38
CA TRP A 40 30.48 -39.98 28.56
C TRP A 40 31.63 -38.96 28.41
N VAL A 41 32.81 -39.29 28.95
CA VAL A 41 33.97 -38.39 29.12
C VAL A 41 35.24 -39.06 28.56
N SER A 42 36.12 -38.29 27.91
CA SER A 42 37.54 -38.67 27.76
C SER A 42 38.46 -37.46 27.51
N ILE A 43 39.64 -37.48 28.14
CA ILE A 43 40.78 -36.57 27.94
C ILE A 43 42.03 -37.47 27.87
N PRO A 44 43.08 -37.10 27.12
CA PRO A 44 44.40 -37.14 27.74
C PRO A 44 45.31 -35.93 27.46
N THR A 45 46.19 -35.69 28.43
CA THR A 45 47.38 -34.80 28.46
C THR A 45 48.46 -35.29 27.46
N MET A 46 49.63 -34.67 27.16
CA MET A 46 50.56 -33.80 27.90
C MET A 46 51.70 -33.26 27.00
N ILE A 47 52.40 -32.17 27.41
CA ILE A 47 53.89 -31.97 27.46
C ILE A 47 54.30 -30.47 27.32
N LEU A 48 55.38 -30.07 28.02
CA LEU A 48 55.98 -28.72 28.05
C LEU A 48 57.25 -28.62 27.19
N LEU A 49 57.71 -27.39 26.91
CA LEU A 49 59.12 -26.99 27.16
C LEU A 49 59.29 -25.45 27.27
N LEU A 50 60.48 -24.98 27.68
CA LEU A 50 60.77 -23.61 28.17
C LEU A 50 61.93 -22.93 27.41
N GLY A 51 62.02 -21.59 27.51
CA GLY A 51 63.16 -20.76 27.09
C GLY A 51 63.11 -19.36 27.73
N LEU A 52 64.27 -18.73 28.01
CA LEU A 52 64.38 -17.54 28.89
C LEU A 52 65.37 -16.45 28.40
N ASN A 53 65.03 -15.19 28.74
CA ASN A 53 65.86 -14.01 29.08
C ASN A 53 67.22 -13.71 28.42
N ALA A 54 67.41 -12.44 28.03
CA ALA A 54 68.57 -11.60 28.43
C ALA A 54 68.33 -10.09 28.17
N SER A 55 69.06 -9.21 28.87
CA SER A 55 68.94 -7.73 28.82
C SER A 55 70.29 -7.04 29.08
N TRP A 56 70.58 -5.87 28.47
CA TRP A 56 71.73 -4.99 28.79
C TRP A 56 71.43 -3.49 28.53
N SER A 57 72.31 -2.58 28.98
CA SER A 57 72.03 -1.15 29.27
C SER A 57 73.21 -0.18 28.96
N HIS A 58 73.09 1.12 29.35
CA HIS A 58 74.08 2.25 29.35
C HIS A 58 74.23 3.11 28.07
N HIS A 59 74.73 4.37 28.07
CA HIS A 59 74.53 5.56 28.96
C HIS A 59 75.21 6.86 28.39
N TRP A 60 74.59 8.05 28.59
CA TRP A 60 75.16 9.44 28.71
C TRP A 60 75.85 10.18 27.54
N TRP A 61 75.53 11.48 27.35
CA TRP A 61 76.38 12.70 27.58
C TRP A 61 75.61 14.03 27.31
N THR A 62 76.15 15.22 27.65
CA THR A 62 75.41 16.52 27.77
C THR A 62 76.21 17.81 27.42
N VAL A 63 75.52 18.99 27.47
CA VAL A 63 76.00 20.43 27.35
C VAL A 63 76.11 20.99 25.91
N GLY A 64 75.80 22.26 25.57
CA GLY A 64 75.14 23.38 26.28
C GLY A 64 75.52 24.80 25.72
N HIS A 65 74.84 25.89 26.17
CA HIS A 65 74.97 27.34 25.75
C HIS A 65 74.33 27.72 24.38
N SER A 66 73.86 28.93 24.03
CA SER A 66 73.42 30.22 24.67
C SER A 66 73.04 31.24 23.54
N ALA A 67 72.26 32.34 23.62
CA ALA A 67 71.24 32.96 24.49
C ALA A 67 70.66 34.25 23.78
N ILE A 68 69.81 35.09 24.43
CA ILE A 68 69.32 36.46 23.99
C ILE A 68 68.29 36.42 22.81
N SER A 69 66.97 36.61 22.99
CA SER A 69 66.11 37.85 23.04
C SER A 69 66.13 38.76 21.78
N TRP A 70 65.04 39.38 21.27
CA TRP A 70 63.72 39.79 21.81
C TRP A 70 62.57 39.73 20.76
N ALA A 71 61.31 39.75 21.25
CA ALA A 71 60.08 40.38 20.69
C ALA A 71 59.18 39.72 19.60
N GLU A 72 57.90 40.13 19.67
CA GLU A 72 56.75 40.09 18.73
C GLU A 72 55.86 38.82 18.51
N ALA A 73 54.54 39.09 18.44
CA ALA A 73 53.37 38.33 17.96
C ALA A 73 53.07 36.89 18.47
N PRO A 74 51.85 36.62 19.01
CA PRO A 74 51.42 35.27 19.40
C PRO A 74 50.62 34.55 18.30
N GLU A 75 51.31 33.74 17.48
CA GLU A 75 50.67 32.66 16.70
C GLU A 75 51.23 31.29 17.09
N ARG A 76 50.36 30.40 17.61
CA ARG A 76 50.24 28.99 17.16
C ARG A 76 49.25 28.19 18.00
N GLU A 77 48.49 27.34 17.32
CA GLU A 77 47.69 26.28 17.92
C GLU A 77 48.58 25.26 18.66
N VAL A 78 48.10 24.73 19.79
CA VAL A 78 48.73 23.57 20.44
C VAL A 78 48.41 22.31 19.64
N ARG A 79 49.26 21.99 18.65
CA ARG A 79 49.23 20.69 17.96
C ARG A 79 49.70 19.57 18.89
N HIS A 80 48.79 19.04 19.70
CA HIS A 80 48.97 17.75 20.35
C HIS A 80 48.95 16.63 19.28
N VAL A 81 50.11 16.37 18.68
CA VAL A 81 50.33 15.16 17.87
C VAL A 81 50.41 13.97 18.83
N GLN A 82 49.26 13.37 19.14
CA GLN A 82 49.24 12.04 19.75
C GLN A 82 49.76 11.02 18.74
N SER A 83 50.78 10.27 19.12
CA SER A 83 51.32 9.17 18.32
C SER A 83 50.38 7.97 18.40
N TRP A 84 49.56 7.77 17.38
CA TRP A 84 48.58 6.68 17.28
C TRP A 84 49.24 5.31 17.45
N ASN A 85 49.04 4.69 18.62
CA ASN A 85 49.71 3.45 18.99
C ASN A 85 48.89 2.25 18.47
N ARG A 86 49.10 1.94 17.19
CA ARG A 86 48.25 1.06 16.34
C ARG A 86 47.98 -0.36 16.87
N GLN A 87 48.61 -0.79 17.98
CA GLN A 87 48.33 -2.07 18.67
C GLN A 87 47.44 -1.94 19.90
N GLU A 88 47.30 -0.76 20.51
CA GLU A 88 46.40 -0.53 21.65
C GLU A 88 44.99 -0.16 21.19
N ASP A 89 44.87 0.71 20.18
CA ASP A 89 43.57 1.08 19.61
C ASP A 89 42.87 -0.16 19.00
N ALA A 90 43.59 -0.98 18.23
CA ALA A 90 43.08 -2.23 17.68
C ALA A 90 42.56 -3.23 18.75
N ARG A 91 43.05 -3.16 20.00
CA ARG A 91 42.52 -3.96 21.12
C ARG A 91 41.27 -3.34 21.75
N ARG A 92 41.16 -2.01 21.76
CA ARG A 92 39.95 -1.29 22.21
C ARG A 92 38.80 -1.45 21.22
N ASP A 93 39.09 -1.37 19.93
CA ASP A 93 38.07 -1.50 18.88
C ASP A 93 37.46 -2.91 18.88
N LEU A 94 38.28 -3.98 18.97
CA LEU A 94 37.81 -5.36 19.07
C LEU A 94 36.91 -5.61 20.29
N ASP A 95 37.27 -5.07 21.46
CA ASP A 95 36.44 -5.11 22.66
C ASP A 95 35.10 -4.39 22.42
N SER A 96 35.12 -3.20 21.80
CA SER A 96 33.90 -2.45 21.47
C SER A 96 32.98 -3.21 20.50
N CYS A 97 33.53 -3.86 19.46
CA CYS A 97 32.78 -4.66 18.48
C CYS A 97 32.08 -5.85 19.15
N SER A 98 32.74 -6.52 20.10
CA SER A 98 32.20 -7.69 20.80
C SER A 98 30.97 -7.39 21.66
N ARG A 99 30.81 -6.12 22.05
CA ARG A 99 29.72 -5.65 22.94
C ARG A 99 28.43 -5.28 22.21
N ILE A 100 28.42 -5.23 20.87
CA ILE A 100 27.21 -4.91 20.09
C ILE A 100 26.33 -6.16 19.97
N PRO A 101 25.11 -6.18 20.57
CA PRO A 101 24.19 -7.30 20.43
C PRO A 101 23.76 -7.49 18.99
N GLU A 102 23.54 -8.74 18.57
CA GLU A 102 23.25 -9.11 17.18
C GLU A 102 22.08 -8.31 16.59
N SER A 103 20.97 -8.18 17.34
CA SER A 103 19.80 -7.40 16.92
C SER A 103 20.07 -5.91 16.67
N ARG A 104 21.17 -5.36 17.23
CA ARG A 104 21.61 -3.95 17.11
C ARG A 104 22.84 -3.78 16.21
N ARG A 105 23.26 -4.82 15.47
CA ARG A 105 24.28 -4.68 14.42
C ARG A 105 23.64 -4.00 13.22
N PHE A 106 24.00 -2.74 12.99
CA PHE A 106 23.60 -2.01 11.78
C PHE A 106 24.63 -2.28 10.68
N ASP A 107 24.12 -2.74 9.54
CA ASP A 107 24.89 -3.33 8.45
C ASP A 107 25.75 -2.30 7.68
N CYS A 108 27.04 -2.62 7.56
CA CYS A 108 28.09 -1.81 6.90
C CYS A 108 28.52 -2.36 5.52
N TYR A 109 28.00 -3.52 5.08
CA TYR A 109 28.23 -4.05 3.74
C TYR A 109 26.91 -4.46 3.07
N PRO A 110 26.03 -3.47 2.78
CA PRO A 110 24.69 -3.71 2.26
C PRO A 110 24.63 -4.17 0.79
N GLU A 111 25.74 -4.08 0.05
CA GLU A 111 25.81 -4.41 -1.36
C GLU A 111 25.62 -5.91 -1.62
N ARG A 112 24.55 -6.27 -2.33
CA ARG A 112 24.17 -7.66 -2.59
C ARG A 112 24.97 -8.33 -3.72
N ASP A 113 25.91 -7.62 -4.36
CA ASP A 113 26.73 -8.15 -5.48
C ASP A 113 27.90 -9.04 -5.02
N ARG A 114 28.24 -9.03 -3.72
CA ARG A 114 29.41 -9.70 -3.13
C ARG A 114 29.10 -10.36 -1.81
N VAL A 115 29.81 -11.46 -1.53
CA VAL A 115 29.92 -12.00 -0.17
C VAL A 115 30.93 -11.16 0.60
N VAL A 116 30.52 -10.53 1.71
CA VAL A 116 31.42 -9.73 2.54
C VAL A 116 32.44 -10.62 3.27
N THR A 117 33.73 -10.34 3.07
CA THR A 117 34.83 -10.96 3.82
C THR A 117 35.26 -10.06 4.99
N ARG A 118 36.10 -10.59 5.89
CA ARG A 118 36.70 -9.80 6.96
C ARG A 118 37.48 -8.61 6.42
N GLU A 119 38.31 -8.84 5.40
CA GLU A 119 39.18 -7.84 4.79
C GLU A 119 38.36 -6.73 4.13
N LEU A 120 37.25 -7.07 3.45
CA LEU A 120 36.32 -6.09 2.87
C LEU A 120 35.60 -5.25 3.93
N CYS A 121 35.32 -5.82 5.10
CA CYS A 121 34.70 -5.12 6.23
C CYS A 121 35.68 -4.20 6.96
N GLU A 122 36.88 -4.71 7.26
CA GLU A 122 37.94 -3.96 7.95
C GLU A 122 38.50 -2.83 7.06
N GLN A 123 38.47 -2.98 5.73
CA GLN A 123 38.74 -1.89 4.78
C GLN A 123 37.73 -0.72 4.88
N ARG A 124 36.50 -0.97 5.35
CA ARG A 124 35.51 0.07 5.65
C ARG A 124 35.65 0.62 7.08
N ALA A 125 36.63 0.15 7.87
CA ALA A 125 36.75 0.37 9.31
C ALA A 125 35.50 -0.10 10.10
N CYS A 126 34.92 -1.24 9.70
CA CYS A 126 33.76 -1.84 10.34
C CYS A 126 34.09 -3.14 11.11
N CYS A 127 33.24 -3.48 12.08
CA CYS A 127 33.36 -4.68 12.88
C CYS A 127 32.98 -5.93 12.07
N PHE A 128 33.83 -6.96 12.06
CA PHE A 128 33.51 -8.26 11.46
C PHE A 128 33.33 -9.36 12.54
N ILE A 129 32.09 -9.80 12.76
CA ILE A 129 31.77 -10.97 13.60
C ILE A 129 30.82 -11.89 12.84
N GLN A 130 31.36 -12.98 12.31
CA GLN A 130 30.60 -14.05 11.67
C GLN A 130 29.65 -14.73 12.67
N VAL A 131 28.37 -14.84 12.31
CA VAL A 131 27.39 -15.63 13.08
C VAL A 131 27.17 -17.01 12.44
N PRO A 132 26.66 -18.01 13.19
CA PRO A 132 26.36 -19.32 12.62
C PRO A 132 25.12 -19.26 11.68
N PRO A 133 24.95 -20.20 10.73
CA PRO A 133 23.93 -20.10 9.68
C PRO A 133 22.47 -20.09 10.15
N ASN A 134 22.17 -20.48 11.40
CA ASN A 134 20.82 -20.41 11.97
C ASN A 134 20.41 -19.00 12.42
N LEU A 135 21.32 -18.01 12.37
CA LEU A 135 21.04 -16.59 12.61
C LEU A 135 21.05 -15.82 11.28
N ALA A 136 20.24 -16.30 10.33
CA ALA A 136 20.09 -15.68 9.02
C ALA A 136 19.67 -14.20 9.13
N GLY A 137 20.23 -13.36 8.25
CA GLY A 137 19.96 -11.92 8.21
C GLY A 137 20.79 -11.06 9.17
N VAL A 138 21.38 -11.62 10.24
CA VAL A 138 22.30 -10.84 11.11
C VAL A 138 23.56 -10.48 10.32
N PRO A 139 23.90 -9.18 10.16
CA PRO A 139 25.04 -8.78 9.36
C PRO A 139 26.36 -9.17 10.04
N TRP A 140 27.23 -9.83 9.27
CA TRP A 140 28.59 -10.17 9.72
C TRP A 140 29.49 -8.92 9.78
N CYS A 141 29.21 -7.93 8.94
CA CYS A 141 29.91 -6.64 8.89
C CYS A 141 29.01 -5.50 9.35
N PHE A 142 29.38 -4.79 10.41
CA PHE A 142 28.53 -3.77 11.04
C PHE A 142 29.33 -2.58 11.57
N TYR A 143 28.68 -1.42 11.72
CA TYR A 143 29.34 -0.21 12.21
C TYR A 143 29.75 -0.35 13.69
N PRO A 144 30.99 0.02 14.08
CA PRO A 144 31.36 0.21 15.47
C PRO A 144 30.70 1.48 16.06
N PRO A 145 30.63 1.64 17.40
CA PRO A 145 29.94 2.78 18.03
C PRO A 145 30.57 4.15 17.75
N ASN A 146 31.83 4.17 17.29
CA ASN A 146 32.63 5.35 16.98
C ASN A 146 32.75 5.62 15.46
N PHE A 147 31.93 4.97 14.62
CA PHE A 147 32.02 5.14 13.17
C PHE A 147 31.71 6.60 12.73
N PRO A 148 32.49 7.22 11.81
CA PRO A 148 32.29 8.61 11.43
C PRO A 148 30.92 8.93 10.79
N SER A 149 30.11 9.69 11.52
CA SER A 149 28.84 10.29 11.08
C SER A 149 29.05 11.76 10.67
N TYR A 150 27.95 12.52 10.59
CA TYR A 150 27.97 13.99 10.57
C TYR A 150 28.00 14.56 12.00
N THR A 151 28.40 15.82 12.14
CA THR A 151 28.31 16.62 13.38
C THR A 151 27.36 17.80 13.17
N LEU A 152 26.42 18.03 14.09
CA LEU A 152 25.52 19.19 14.06
C LEU A 152 26.23 20.46 14.52
N ARG A 153 26.11 21.54 13.75
CA ARG A 153 26.64 22.88 14.04
C ARG A 153 25.60 23.97 13.72
N ASN A 154 25.87 25.18 14.21
CA ASN A 154 25.16 26.40 13.85
C ASN A 154 23.62 26.31 13.94
N ARG A 155 23.10 25.60 14.97
CA ARG A 155 21.65 25.44 15.15
C ARG A 155 21.00 26.78 15.53
N THR A 156 19.98 27.17 14.78
CA THR A 156 19.20 28.41 14.96
C THR A 156 17.71 28.10 15.06
N LEU A 157 16.95 29.06 15.60
CA LEU A 157 15.48 29.02 15.55
C LEU A 157 14.99 29.62 14.23
N THR A 158 13.95 29.03 13.67
CA THR A 158 13.24 29.57 12.49
C THR A 158 11.79 29.90 12.86
N GLU A 159 11.09 30.59 11.96
CA GLU A 159 9.68 30.95 12.15
C GLU A 159 8.80 29.70 12.38
N LEU A 160 9.05 28.61 11.64
CA LEU A 160 8.31 27.35 11.73
C LEU A 160 8.90 26.33 12.73
N GLY A 161 10.17 26.47 13.13
CA GLY A 161 10.82 25.47 13.97
C GLY A 161 12.28 25.79 14.28
N GLU A 162 13.19 24.97 13.76
CA GLU A 162 14.64 25.05 13.94
C GLU A 162 15.38 24.72 12.63
N ALA A 163 16.63 25.14 12.52
CA ALA A 163 17.52 24.82 11.40
C ALA A 163 18.96 24.62 11.89
N GLY A 164 19.82 23.96 11.11
CA GLY A 164 21.23 23.80 11.44
C GLY A 164 22.06 23.20 10.30
N GLU A 165 23.38 23.23 10.45
CA GLU A 165 24.32 22.67 9.47
C GLU A 165 24.83 21.31 9.95
N LEU A 166 24.83 20.29 9.09
CA LEU A 166 25.45 18.99 9.38
C LEU A 166 26.76 18.89 8.61
N LEU A 167 27.88 18.70 9.32
CA LEU A 167 29.23 18.68 8.75
C LEU A 167 29.84 17.29 8.86
N ARG A 168 30.37 16.74 7.76
CA ARG A 168 31.13 15.49 7.72
C ARG A 168 32.58 15.79 7.35
N TRP A 169 33.53 15.24 8.11
CA TRP A 169 34.97 15.43 7.86
C TRP A 169 35.65 14.21 7.24
N ASN A 170 35.10 13.02 7.47
CA ASN A 170 35.63 11.77 6.93
C ASN A 170 34.78 11.32 5.75
N LYS A 171 35.43 11.06 4.61
CA LYS A 171 34.81 10.38 3.47
C LYS A 171 34.25 9.02 3.88
N THR A 172 33.14 8.63 3.25
CA THR A 172 32.65 7.25 3.33
C THR A 172 33.30 6.39 2.23
N TYR A 173 32.87 5.14 2.13
CA TYR A 173 33.24 4.24 1.03
C TYR A 173 32.37 4.43 -0.22
N TYR A 174 31.33 5.28 -0.17
CA TYR A 174 30.53 5.65 -1.35
C TYR A 174 31.10 6.87 -2.07
N PRO A 175 30.96 6.96 -3.41
CA PRO A 175 31.43 8.11 -4.16
C PRO A 175 30.54 9.34 -3.92
N ARG A 176 31.15 10.53 -3.93
CA ARG A 176 30.48 11.85 -3.82
C ARG A 176 29.69 12.04 -2.51
N ASP A 177 30.36 11.88 -1.37
CA ASP A 177 29.87 12.40 -0.09
C ASP A 177 29.53 13.90 -0.19
N VAL A 178 28.38 14.31 0.35
CA VAL A 178 28.03 15.72 0.53
C VAL A 178 28.48 16.15 1.92
N PHE A 179 29.62 16.84 2.03
CA PHE A 179 30.26 17.15 3.31
C PHE A 179 29.51 18.19 4.17
N LYS A 180 28.60 18.98 3.58
CA LYS A 180 27.80 20.00 4.26
C LYS A 180 26.32 19.91 3.88
N LEU A 181 25.50 19.48 4.82
CA LEU A 181 24.05 19.40 4.66
C LEU A 181 23.36 20.54 5.41
N GLN A 182 22.18 20.92 4.92
CA GLN A 182 21.22 21.74 5.64
C GLN A 182 20.20 20.82 6.32
N LEU A 183 20.01 20.98 7.64
CA LEU A 183 18.92 20.40 8.42
C LEU A 183 17.85 21.46 8.64
N ASN A 184 16.60 21.15 8.30
CA ASN A 184 15.42 21.93 8.62
C ASN A 184 14.46 21.07 9.44
N VAL A 185 13.98 21.60 10.58
CA VAL A 185 13.00 20.92 11.44
C VAL A 185 11.81 21.86 11.62
N MET A 186 10.69 21.50 11.01
CA MET A 186 9.48 22.31 10.90
C MET A 186 8.37 21.71 11.75
N PHE A 187 7.86 22.50 12.70
CA PHE A 187 6.77 22.10 13.57
C PHE A 187 5.44 22.50 12.93
N GLU A 188 5.02 21.78 11.89
CA GLU A 188 3.90 22.19 11.03
C GLU A 188 2.55 22.23 11.75
N ALA A 189 2.26 21.22 12.56
CA ALA A 189 1.01 21.08 13.29
C ALA A 189 1.26 20.46 14.66
N ASN A 190 0.28 20.53 15.56
CA ASN A 190 0.44 19.91 16.88
C ASN A 190 0.67 18.38 16.76
N SER A 191 0.05 17.76 15.75
CA SER A 191 0.11 16.33 15.41
C SER A 191 1.14 15.97 14.35
N ARG A 192 1.79 16.94 13.68
CA ARG A 192 2.72 16.69 12.57
C ARG A 192 4.04 17.43 12.72
N LEU A 193 5.13 16.68 12.57
CA LEU A 193 6.51 17.14 12.54
C LEU A 193 7.08 16.84 11.15
N HIS A 194 7.81 17.79 10.57
CA HIS A 194 8.47 17.64 9.27
C HIS A 194 9.97 17.90 9.45
N ILE A 195 10.81 16.95 9.05
CA ILE A 195 12.28 16.99 9.12
C ILE A 195 12.82 16.83 7.71
N GLN A 196 13.58 17.82 7.24
CA GLN A 196 14.23 17.79 5.93
C GLN A 196 15.75 17.87 6.09
N ILE A 197 16.48 17.01 5.39
CA ILE A 197 17.94 17.06 5.26
C ILE A 197 18.29 17.09 3.77
N ASN A 198 18.98 18.14 3.35
CA ASN A 198 19.30 18.44 1.94
C ASN A 198 20.77 18.87 1.79
N ASP A 199 21.30 18.87 0.56
CA ASP A 199 22.60 19.48 0.27
C ASP A 199 22.49 21.01 0.45
N SER A 200 23.41 21.59 1.22
CA SER A 200 23.44 23.04 1.50
C SER A 200 23.93 23.91 0.33
N SER A 201 24.51 23.28 -0.70
CA SER A 201 25.29 23.94 -1.76
C SER A 201 24.71 23.70 -3.16
N ASN A 202 24.03 22.57 -3.39
CA ASN A 202 23.46 22.19 -4.68
C ASN A 202 22.00 21.76 -4.50
N PRO A 203 21.02 22.32 -5.26
CA PRO A 203 19.67 21.78 -5.30
C PRO A 203 19.68 20.33 -5.77
N ARG A 204 18.98 19.45 -5.03
CA ARG A 204 18.82 18.04 -5.38
C ARG A 204 17.42 17.78 -5.96
N TYR A 205 17.18 16.53 -6.37
CA TYR A 205 15.83 16.11 -6.76
C TYR A 205 14.94 16.03 -5.51
N GLU A 206 13.75 16.63 -5.61
CA GLU A 206 12.68 16.61 -4.61
C GLU A 206 11.39 16.15 -5.32
N VAL A 207 10.54 15.39 -4.64
CA VAL A 207 9.41 14.69 -5.28
C VAL A 207 8.32 15.70 -5.70
N PRO A 208 7.96 15.79 -7.00
CA PRO A 208 7.05 16.82 -7.51
C PRO A 208 5.56 16.46 -7.28
N ILE A 209 5.15 16.34 -6.01
CA ILE A 209 3.74 16.20 -5.61
C ILE A 209 3.26 17.40 -4.76
N ASP A 210 1.95 17.64 -4.79
CA ASP A 210 1.32 18.82 -4.18
C ASP A 210 1.08 18.62 -2.66
N VAL A 211 2.12 18.84 -1.85
CA VAL A 211 2.04 18.81 -0.37
C VAL A 211 1.65 20.15 0.27
N PRO A 212 0.99 20.17 1.46
CA PRO A 212 0.72 21.38 2.21
C PRO A 212 1.99 22.13 2.61
N LYS A 213 1.90 23.46 2.72
CA LYS A 213 2.98 24.31 3.23
C LYS A 213 2.55 24.95 4.54
N ALA A 214 3.27 24.65 5.62
CA ALA A 214 2.98 25.23 6.93
C ALA A 214 3.22 26.75 6.92
N THR A 215 2.22 27.51 7.36
CA THR A 215 2.26 28.98 7.44
C THR A 215 2.44 29.51 8.87
N GLN A 216 2.32 28.64 9.87
CA GLN A 216 2.48 28.95 11.29
C GLN A 216 3.12 27.76 12.02
N LYS A 217 3.87 28.05 13.07
CA LYS A 217 4.47 27.07 13.99
C LYS A 217 3.42 26.45 14.92
N ALA A 218 3.53 25.14 15.14
CA ALA A 218 2.70 24.41 16.08
C ALA A 218 2.74 25.03 17.48
N LYS A 219 1.56 25.32 18.04
CA LYS A 219 1.42 26.02 19.33
C LYS A 219 1.63 25.08 20.52
N ASN A 220 1.11 23.86 20.42
CA ASN A 220 1.17 22.83 21.45
C ASN A 220 1.51 21.45 20.83
N PRO A 221 2.73 21.26 20.28
CA PRO A 221 3.07 19.99 19.66
C PRO A 221 3.03 18.81 20.63
N LEU A 222 2.47 17.69 20.16
CA LEU A 222 2.37 16.42 20.89
C LEU A 222 3.73 15.71 21.00
N TYR A 223 4.76 16.22 20.32
CA TYR A 223 6.13 15.74 20.35
C TYR A 223 7.08 16.68 21.11
N THR A 224 8.26 16.15 21.42
CA THR A 224 9.50 16.92 21.64
C THR A 224 10.58 16.39 20.70
N VAL A 225 11.49 17.27 20.28
CA VAL A 225 12.65 16.91 19.44
C VAL A 225 13.92 17.21 20.24
N GLU A 226 14.79 16.21 20.31
CA GLU A 226 16.11 16.26 20.93
C GLU A 226 17.18 15.87 19.89
N TYR A 227 18.43 16.23 20.13
CA TYR A 227 19.52 16.00 19.18
C TYR A 227 20.75 15.45 19.89
N SER A 228 21.38 14.42 19.32
CA SER A 228 22.81 14.19 19.50
C SER A 228 23.58 15.13 18.57
N VAL A 229 24.68 15.69 19.07
CA VAL A 229 25.50 16.66 18.33
C VAL A 229 26.60 15.96 17.53
N ASP A 230 27.30 15.01 18.15
CA ASP A 230 28.45 14.31 17.58
C ASP A 230 28.56 12.90 18.19
N PRO A 231 28.30 11.81 17.42
CA PRO A 231 27.70 11.82 16.08
C PRO A 231 26.29 12.43 16.10
N PHE A 232 25.90 13.06 15.00
CA PHE A 232 24.56 13.61 14.80
C PHE A 232 23.48 12.51 14.81
N GLY A 233 22.36 12.82 15.45
CA GLY A 233 21.10 12.09 15.28
C GLY A 233 19.94 12.82 15.93
N ILE A 234 18.72 12.56 15.47
CA ILE A 234 17.48 13.17 15.97
C ILE A 234 16.74 12.15 16.84
N ILE A 235 16.18 12.63 17.96
CA ILE A 235 15.36 11.85 18.88
C ILE A 235 13.99 12.53 18.97
N VAL A 236 12.93 11.85 18.51
CA VAL A 236 11.55 12.32 18.57
C VAL A 236 10.83 11.55 19.67
N LYS A 237 10.21 12.26 20.62
CA LYS A 237 9.47 11.65 21.73
C LYS A 237 8.02 12.11 21.77
N ARG A 238 7.11 11.22 22.16
CA ARG A 238 5.73 11.57 22.53
C ARG A 238 5.74 12.33 23.87
N ARG A 239 5.22 13.56 23.87
CA ARG A 239 5.28 14.48 25.02
C ARG A 239 4.50 14.00 26.24
N SER A 240 3.38 13.32 26.03
CA SER A 240 2.48 12.86 27.11
C SER A 240 3.05 11.68 27.91
N THR A 241 3.83 10.81 27.28
CA THR A 241 4.29 9.52 27.85
C THR A 241 5.81 9.45 28.01
N GLY A 242 6.56 10.24 27.25
CA GLY A 242 8.02 10.14 27.12
C GLY A 242 8.48 9.04 26.15
N THR A 243 7.56 8.31 25.48
CA THR A 243 7.91 7.26 24.52
C THR A 243 8.82 7.80 23.43
N VAL A 244 9.97 7.16 23.20
CA VAL A 244 10.87 7.48 22.09
C VAL A 244 10.30 6.83 20.82
N LEU A 245 9.82 7.65 19.89
CA LEU A 245 9.20 7.23 18.63
C LEU A 245 10.25 6.98 17.56
N LEU A 246 11.18 7.94 17.43
CA LEU A 246 12.36 7.84 16.58
C LEU A 246 13.61 8.16 17.40
N ASN A 247 14.70 7.44 17.12
CA ASN A 247 16.03 7.75 17.61
C ASN A 247 17.06 7.35 16.56
N THR A 248 17.61 8.33 15.84
CA THR A 248 18.53 8.09 14.73
C THR A 248 20.01 8.06 15.12
N THR A 249 20.33 8.06 16.42
CA THR A 249 21.74 8.01 16.90
C THR A 249 22.38 6.62 16.80
N VAL A 250 21.60 5.62 16.39
CA VAL A 250 21.98 4.19 16.45
C VAL A 250 22.80 3.69 15.25
N ALA A 251 22.87 4.46 14.18
CA ALA A 251 23.74 4.19 13.03
C ALA A 251 24.24 5.52 12.41
N PRO A 252 25.31 5.51 11.62
CA PRO A 252 25.83 6.72 10.98
C PRO A 252 24.87 7.24 9.89
N LEU A 253 24.72 8.55 9.80
CA LEU A 253 24.07 9.21 8.66
C LEU A 253 25.01 9.16 7.45
N PHE A 254 24.55 8.59 6.34
CA PHE A 254 25.19 8.70 5.03
C PHE A 254 24.38 9.64 4.15
N PHE A 255 25.07 10.56 3.47
CA PHE A 255 24.48 11.44 2.47
C PHE A 255 25.50 11.65 1.34
N ALA A 256 25.52 10.70 0.41
CA ALA A 256 26.28 10.76 -0.83
C ALA A 256 25.32 10.90 -2.02
N ASP A 257 25.82 11.39 -3.15
CA ASP A 257 25.00 11.76 -4.33
C ASP A 257 24.04 10.66 -4.79
N GLN A 258 24.45 9.38 -4.65
CA GLN A 258 23.65 8.20 -4.96
C GLN A 258 23.54 7.18 -3.80
N PHE A 259 23.77 7.59 -2.55
CA PHE A 259 23.49 6.74 -1.39
C PHE A 259 23.16 7.56 -0.14
N LEU A 260 21.92 7.40 0.33
CA LEU A 260 21.35 8.08 1.48
C LEU A 260 20.89 7.01 2.48
N GLN A 261 21.46 7.01 3.69
CA GLN A 261 21.10 6.07 4.74
C GLN A 261 20.88 6.76 6.07
N ILE A 262 19.74 6.46 6.69
CA ILE A 262 19.42 6.83 8.06
C ILE A 262 18.64 5.70 8.74
N SER A 263 19.04 5.36 9.96
CA SER A 263 18.39 4.34 10.79
C SER A 263 17.62 4.97 11.94
N THR A 264 16.65 4.25 12.51
CA THR A 264 15.99 4.60 13.76
C THR A 264 15.68 3.36 14.58
N LEU A 265 15.69 3.47 15.91
CA LEU A 265 14.92 2.53 16.75
C LEU A 265 13.41 2.72 16.52
N LEU A 266 12.64 1.67 16.79
CA LEU A 266 11.18 1.70 16.85
C LEU A 266 10.71 1.50 18.31
N PRO A 267 9.54 2.02 18.71
CA PRO A 267 9.02 1.88 20.08
C PRO A 267 8.45 0.47 20.36
N SER A 268 8.09 -0.29 19.33
CA SER A 268 7.68 -1.69 19.44
C SER A 268 8.01 -2.48 18.17
N VAL A 269 7.71 -3.78 18.17
CA VAL A 269 7.86 -4.67 17.00
C VAL A 269 6.69 -4.59 16.01
N HIS A 270 5.63 -3.82 16.34
CA HIS A 270 4.40 -3.77 15.57
C HIS A 270 4.45 -2.60 14.57
N ILE A 271 4.67 -2.93 13.30
CA ILE A 271 4.83 -1.99 12.20
C ILE A 271 4.07 -2.50 10.96
N TYR A 272 3.40 -1.58 10.26
CA TYR A 272 2.42 -1.84 9.19
C TYR A 272 2.65 -0.86 8.03
N GLY A 273 2.17 -1.19 6.83
CA GLY A 273 2.44 -0.42 5.60
C GLY A 273 3.68 -0.93 4.85
N LEU A 274 4.52 -0.01 4.34
CA LEU A 274 5.72 -0.31 3.56
C LEU A 274 5.44 -1.14 2.29
N GLY A 275 4.54 -0.64 1.44
CA GLY A 275 4.09 -1.30 0.20
C GLY A 275 4.78 -0.81 -1.08
N GLU A 276 4.62 -1.48 -2.22
CA GLU A 276 3.84 -2.70 -2.41
C GLU A 276 4.70 -3.97 -2.40
N HIS A 277 4.28 -4.92 -1.57
CA HIS A 277 4.88 -6.24 -1.40
C HIS A 277 3.76 -7.25 -1.16
N ARG A 278 3.98 -8.53 -1.48
CA ARG A 278 3.13 -9.62 -0.96
C ARG A 278 3.71 -10.08 0.38
N ALA A 279 3.04 -9.69 1.46
CA ALA A 279 3.38 -10.00 2.84
C ALA A 279 2.12 -9.94 3.73
N GLY A 280 2.20 -10.51 4.93
CA GLY A 280 1.17 -10.32 5.96
C GLY A 280 1.07 -8.84 6.39
N PHE A 281 -0.06 -8.46 7.00
CA PHE A 281 -0.32 -7.05 7.32
C PHE A 281 0.65 -6.48 8.37
N LEU A 282 0.96 -7.29 9.38
CA LEU A 282 2.01 -7.01 10.36
C LEU A 282 3.38 -7.38 9.77
N GLN A 283 4.24 -6.38 9.57
CA GLN A 283 5.56 -6.57 8.98
C GLN A 283 6.52 -7.28 9.94
N SER A 284 7.29 -8.24 9.41
CA SER A 284 8.34 -8.92 10.19
C SER A 284 9.52 -8.00 10.45
N VAL A 285 9.94 -7.88 11.72
CA VAL A 285 11.18 -7.22 12.12
C VAL A 285 12.39 -8.17 12.18
N GLN A 286 12.26 -9.41 11.68
CA GLN A 286 13.32 -10.42 11.71
C GLN A 286 14.22 -10.34 10.46
N TRP A 287 15.02 -9.28 10.39
CA TRP A 287 15.96 -9.00 9.28
C TRP A 287 15.30 -8.95 7.90
N ASN A 288 14.05 -8.49 7.87
CA ASN A 288 13.29 -8.29 6.63
C ASN A 288 13.86 -7.10 5.85
N THR A 289 13.92 -7.18 4.53
CA THR A 289 14.24 -6.03 3.67
C THR A 289 13.21 -5.89 2.58
N LEU A 290 12.49 -4.77 2.62
CA LEU A 290 11.45 -4.39 1.68
C LEU A 290 12.08 -3.46 0.64
N THR A 291 11.82 -3.69 -0.65
CA THR A 291 12.46 -2.98 -1.75
C THR A 291 11.43 -2.21 -2.57
N PHE A 292 11.71 -0.94 -2.83
CA PHE A 292 10.79 0.00 -3.46
C PHE A 292 11.35 0.42 -4.82
N TRP A 293 10.72 -0.06 -5.89
CA TRP A 293 10.91 0.30 -7.29
C TRP A 293 9.71 -0.28 -8.04
N ALA A 294 8.98 0.52 -8.81
CA ALA A 294 7.73 0.06 -9.41
C ALA A 294 8.01 -1.07 -10.44
N ARG A 295 7.32 -2.20 -10.31
CA ARG A 295 7.65 -3.39 -11.11
C ARG A 295 6.46 -4.27 -11.47
N ASP A 296 6.31 -4.44 -12.78
CA ASP A 296 5.60 -5.58 -13.38
C ASP A 296 6.27 -6.90 -12.94
N SER A 297 5.63 -7.54 -11.96
CA SER A 297 5.94 -8.89 -11.49
C SER A 297 4.64 -9.58 -11.09
N VAL A 298 4.63 -10.91 -11.10
CA VAL A 298 3.61 -11.69 -10.40
C VAL A 298 3.80 -11.50 -8.88
N PRO A 299 2.73 -11.28 -8.08
CA PRO A 299 2.83 -11.12 -6.64
C PRO A 299 3.34 -12.36 -5.90
N ARG A 300 4.50 -12.21 -5.28
CA ARG A 300 5.20 -13.23 -4.48
C ARG A 300 6.00 -12.55 -3.38
N GLU A 301 6.38 -13.31 -2.36
CA GLU A 301 7.23 -12.82 -1.28
C GLU A 301 8.60 -12.36 -1.81
N PHE A 302 9.24 -11.44 -1.08
CA PHE A 302 10.61 -10.97 -1.30
C PHE A 302 10.90 -10.31 -2.68
N VAL A 303 9.88 -9.79 -3.37
CA VAL A 303 10.06 -8.92 -4.55
C VAL A 303 9.29 -7.61 -4.41
N ASN A 304 9.83 -6.57 -5.04
CA ASN A 304 9.15 -5.31 -5.29
C ASN A 304 8.02 -5.48 -6.33
N LEU A 305 6.86 -4.87 -6.09
CA LEU A 305 5.67 -4.95 -6.96
C LEU A 305 5.32 -3.56 -7.56
N TYR A 306 4.06 -3.34 -7.92
CA TYR A 306 3.62 -2.22 -8.75
C TYR A 306 3.69 -0.87 -8.01
N GLY A 307 3.23 -0.82 -6.76
CA GLY A 307 3.21 0.38 -5.94
C GLY A 307 4.51 0.68 -5.16
N VAL A 308 4.77 1.96 -4.89
CA VAL A 308 5.86 2.44 -4.03
C VAL A 308 5.29 3.40 -2.97
N HIS A 309 5.17 2.91 -1.73
CA HIS A 309 4.57 3.60 -0.57
C HIS A 309 5.54 3.58 0.63
N PRO A 310 6.53 4.49 0.66
CA PRO A 310 7.52 4.61 1.75
C PRO A 310 6.93 5.26 3.02
N PHE A 311 5.81 4.71 3.49
CA PHE A 311 5.10 5.09 4.70
C PHE A 311 4.94 3.87 5.62
N TYR A 312 5.14 4.06 6.92
CA TYR A 312 4.80 3.07 7.93
C TYR A 312 3.95 3.66 9.07
N LEU A 313 3.11 2.81 9.66
CA LEU A 313 2.45 3.03 10.95
C LEU A 313 3.08 2.10 11.98
N SER A 314 3.36 2.58 13.19
CA SER A 314 3.86 1.77 14.29
C SER A 314 3.04 1.99 15.56
N LEU A 315 2.63 0.90 16.19
CA LEU A 315 1.99 0.92 17.50
C LEU A 315 3.04 1.04 18.60
N GLU A 316 2.72 1.79 19.64
CA GLU A 316 3.50 1.94 20.87
C GLU A 316 3.09 0.89 21.93
N PRO A 317 3.92 0.65 22.96
CA PRO A 317 3.63 -0.37 23.97
C PRO A 317 2.33 -0.18 24.77
N ASP A 318 1.78 1.03 24.75
CA ASP A 318 0.58 1.49 25.46
C ASP A 318 -0.69 1.54 24.58
N GLY A 319 -0.61 1.12 23.30
CA GLY A 319 -1.73 1.19 22.36
C GLY A 319 -1.87 2.52 21.61
N MET A 320 -1.05 3.53 21.93
CA MET A 320 -0.91 4.69 21.04
C MET A 320 -0.16 4.31 19.77
N SER A 321 -0.09 5.22 18.82
CA SER A 321 0.51 4.99 17.51
C SER A 321 1.09 6.26 16.91
N HIS A 322 2.08 6.07 16.05
CA HIS A 322 2.64 7.13 15.21
C HIS A 322 2.86 6.60 13.79
N GLY A 323 2.95 7.50 12.83
CA GLY A 323 3.32 7.18 11.45
C GLY A 323 4.55 7.95 11.00
N VAL A 324 5.28 7.40 10.03
CA VAL A 324 6.42 8.08 9.38
C VAL A 324 6.34 7.87 7.88
N PHE A 325 6.44 8.95 7.12
CA PHE A 325 6.50 8.98 5.66
C PHE A 325 7.83 9.59 5.22
N LEU A 326 8.54 8.91 4.30
CA LEU A 326 9.71 9.44 3.60
C LEU A 326 9.28 9.91 2.19
N LEU A 327 9.27 11.21 1.94
CA LEU A 327 8.95 11.80 0.64
C LEU A 327 10.13 11.66 -0.33
N ASN A 328 10.37 10.44 -0.81
CA ASN A 328 11.42 10.09 -1.76
C ASN A 328 10.89 9.04 -2.75
N SER A 329 11.18 9.20 -4.05
CA SER A 329 10.67 8.33 -5.13
C SER A 329 11.78 7.55 -5.87
N ASN A 330 13.04 7.71 -5.47
CA ASN A 330 14.14 6.90 -5.99
C ASN A 330 14.04 5.45 -5.49
N ALA A 331 14.74 4.52 -6.16
CA ALA A 331 14.81 3.15 -5.70
C ALA A 331 15.39 3.08 -4.27
N MET A 332 14.77 2.31 -3.37
CA MET A 332 15.24 2.19 -2.01
C MET A 332 15.02 0.81 -1.38
N ASP A 333 15.88 0.46 -0.43
CA ASP A 333 15.65 -0.64 0.52
C ASP A 333 15.23 -0.06 1.88
N VAL A 334 14.29 -0.74 2.55
CA VAL A 334 13.91 -0.49 3.95
C VAL A 334 14.15 -1.78 4.74
N VAL A 335 15.14 -1.75 5.62
CA VAL A 335 15.56 -2.91 6.43
C VAL A 335 14.92 -2.83 7.80
N LEU A 336 14.21 -3.89 8.21
CA LEU A 336 13.63 -4.05 9.55
C LEU A 336 14.43 -5.10 10.33
N GLN A 337 14.89 -4.74 11.54
CA GLN A 337 15.75 -5.61 12.36
C GLN A 337 15.29 -5.72 13.82
N PRO A 338 15.68 -6.77 14.59
CA PRO A 338 15.02 -7.13 15.85
C PRO A 338 15.34 -6.23 17.07
N ALA A 339 15.95 -5.05 16.89
CA ALA A 339 16.32 -4.15 17.97
C ALA A 339 15.17 -3.63 18.88
N PRO A 340 13.91 -3.43 18.41
CA PRO A 340 13.47 -3.26 17.01
C PRO A 340 14.00 -1.95 16.40
N ALA A 341 14.32 -1.98 15.11
CA ALA A 341 14.82 -0.83 14.36
C ALA A 341 14.50 -0.93 12.86
N LEU A 342 14.56 0.22 12.19
CA LEU A 342 14.35 0.40 10.76
C LEU A 342 15.53 1.18 10.16
N THR A 343 15.98 0.81 8.95
CA THR A 343 16.98 1.57 8.18
C THR A 343 16.48 1.86 6.77
N TRP A 344 16.39 3.14 6.40
CA TRP A 344 16.13 3.58 5.03
C TRP A 344 17.45 3.61 4.24
N ARG A 345 17.44 3.15 2.98
CA ARG A 345 18.58 3.19 2.03
C ARG A 345 18.09 3.58 0.63
N THR A 346 18.11 4.86 0.29
CA THR A 346 17.68 5.37 -1.02
C THR A 346 18.85 5.85 -1.88
N ILE A 347 18.75 5.66 -3.21
CA ILE A 347 19.83 5.94 -4.17
C ILE A 347 19.80 7.35 -4.78
N GLY A 348 18.95 8.25 -4.30
CA GLY A 348 18.86 9.60 -4.83
C GLY A 348 17.88 10.49 -4.08
N GLY A 349 17.69 11.71 -4.59
CA GLY A 349 16.84 12.71 -3.96
C GLY A 349 17.39 13.21 -2.63
N ILE A 350 16.50 13.45 -1.66
CA ILE A 350 16.80 13.98 -0.32
C ILE A 350 16.19 13.09 0.78
N LEU A 351 16.48 13.42 2.05
CA LEU A 351 15.80 12.82 3.21
C LEU A 351 14.74 13.81 3.71
N ASP A 352 13.49 13.57 3.35
CA ASP A 352 12.34 14.42 3.64
C ASP A 352 11.29 13.58 4.41
N PHE A 353 11.14 13.86 5.70
CA PHE A 353 10.38 13.02 6.63
C PHE A 353 9.22 13.76 7.26
N TYR A 354 8.02 13.21 7.12
CA TYR A 354 6.86 13.58 7.92
C TYR A 354 6.63 12.55 9.02
N ILE A 355 6.38 13.00 10.24
CA ILE A 355 6.07 12.18 11.42
C ILE A 355 4.71 12.61 11.97
N PHE A 356 3.81 11.65 12.12
CA PHE A 356 2.40 11.82 12.49
C PHE A 356 2.14 11.21 13.87
N MET A 357 1.46 11.92 14.77
CA MET A 357 1.43 11.59 16.21
C MET A 357 0.20 10.79 16.67
N GLY A 358 -0.76 10.51 15.80
CA GLY A 358 -1.98 9.79 16.18
C GLY A 358 -2.87 10.62 17.13
N PRO A 359 -3.38 10.06 18.24
CA PRO A 359 -2.80 8.94 18.98
C PRO A 359 -3.23 7.55 18.50
N ASP A 360 -4.44 7.38 17.95
CA ASP A 360 -4.92 6.08 17.48
C ASP A 360 -4.58 5.85 15.98
N PRO A 361 -4.67 4.61 15.47
CA PRO A 361 -4.30 4.29 14.10
C PRO A 361 -5.08 5.06 13.03
N ASN A 362 -6.36 5.40 13.25
CA ASN A 362 -7.14 6.21 12.30
C ASN A 362 -6.59 7.64 12.27
N SER A 363 -6.36 8.26 13.44
CA SER A 363 -5.73 9.58 13.54
C SER A 363 -4.36 9.64 12.82
N VAL A 364 -3.55 8.58 12.87
CA VAL A 364 -2.28 8.51 12.12
C VAL A 364 -2.52 8.55 10.61
N ILE A 365 -3.48 7.78 10.09
CA ILE A 365 -3.79 7.78 8.65
C ILE A 365 -4.37 9.14 8.23
N GLN A 366 -5.32 9.72 8.98
CA GLN A 366 -5.86 11.04 8.70
C GLN A 366 -4.76 12.11 8.58
N GLN A 367 -3.79 12.11 9.50
CA GLN A 367 -2.66 13.05 9.50
C GLN A 367 -1.68 12.84 8.34
N TYR A 368 -1.58 11.62 7.80
CA TYR A 368 -0.84 11.31 6.57
C TYR A 368 -1.61 11.77 5.32
N LEU A 369 -2.94 11.59 5.29
CA LEU A 369 -3.81 12.05 4.19
C LEU A 369 -3.97 13.57 4.16
N GLU A 370 -3.77 14.29 5.28
CA GLU A 370 -3.57 15.74 5.27
C GLU A 370 -2.38 16.16 4.38
N VAL A 371 -1.31 15.35 4.31
CA VAL A 371 -0.09 15.65 3.53
C VAL A 371 -0.20 15.18 2.09
N ILE A 372 -0.61 13.93 1.87
CA ILE A 372 -0.67 13.37 0.51
C ILE A 372 -1.97 13.73 -0.22
N GLY A 373 -2.95 14.31 0.47
CA GLY A 373 -4.28 14.65 -0.02
C GLY A 373 -5.29 13.52 0.14
N LEU A 374 -6.51 13.89 0.47
CA LEU A 374 -7.64 12.98 0.71
C LEU A 374 -8.06 12.21 -0.57
N PRO A 375 -8.60 10.99 -0.44
CA PRO A 375 -9.16 10.23 -1.56
C PRO A 375 -10.22 11.03 -2.34
N ALA A 376 -10.30 10.80 -3.65
CA ALA A 376 -11.40 11.32 -4.45
C ALA A 376 -12.70 10.55 -4.15
N MET A 377 -13.83 11.26 -4.13
CA MET A 377 -15.13 10.60 -4.06
C MET A 377 -15.35 9.77 -5.34
N VAL A 378 -15.74 8.52 -5.17
CA VAL A 378 -16.02 7.59 -6.28
C VAL A 378 -17.41 7.86 -6.85
N PRO A 379 -17.67 7.55 -8.14
CA PRO A 379 -19.05 7.41 -8.61
C PRO A 379 -19.66 6.13 -8.02
N ALA A 380 -20.94 6.18 -7.65
CA ALA A 380 -21.65 5.11 -6.95
C ALA A 380 -21.61 3.77 -7.71
N TRP A 381 -21.78 3.78 -9.03
CA TRP A 381 -21.67 2.58 -9.89
C TRP A 381 -20.30 1.88 -9.79
N GLY A 382 -19.24 2.62 -9.45
CA GLY A 382 -17.89 2.09 -9.21
C GLY A 382 -17.76 1.25 -7.94
N LEU A 383 -18.83 1.15 -7.14
CA LEU A 383 -18.97 0.24 -6.01
C LEU A 383 -19.81 -1.00 -6.36
N GLY A 384 -20.29 -1.14 -7.60
CA GLY A 384 -21.03 -2.34 -8.03
C GLY A 384 -20.13 -3.57 -8.18
N PHE A 385 -20.60 -4.55 -8.94
CA PHE A 385 -19.79 -5.67 -9.42
C PHE A 385 -19.31 -5.42 -10.85
N HIS A 386 -18.03 -5.70 -11.09
CA HIS A 386 -17.32 -5.46 -12.35
C HIS A 386 -16.91 -6.82 -12.95
N LEU A 387 -17.21 -7.04 -14.23
CA LEU A 387 -16.84 -8.28 -14.93
C LEU A 387 -15.88 -8.01 -16.10
N CYS A 388 -14.77 -8.76 -16.13
CA CYS A 388 -13.68 -8.61 -17.08
C CYS A 388 -13.06 -9.98 -17.43
N ARG A 389 -12.38 -10.06 -18.58
CA ARG A 389 -11.29 -11.00 -18.85
C ARG A 389 -10.43 -10.44 -19.97
N TRP A 390 -9.19 -10.90 -20.04
CA TRP A 390 -8.45 -10.92 -21.29
C TRP A 390 -9.05 -11.98 -22.21
N GLY A 391 -9.30 -11.63 -23.49
CA GLY A 391 -9.70 -12.58 -24.51
C GLY A 391 -11.19 -12.94 -24.50
N TYR A 392 -12.07 -11.93 -24.49
CA TYR A 392 -13.45 -12.14 -24.97
C TYR A 392 -13.49 -12.33 -26.50
N GLY A 393 -12.53 -11.75 -27.21
CA GLY A 393 -12.23 -11.98 -28.63
C GLY A 393 -13.21 -11.33 -29.61
N SER A 394 -14.39 -10.88 -29.16
CA SER A 394 -15.27 -10.01 -29.94
C SER A 394 -16.23 -9.22 -29.05
N SER A 395 -16.72 -8.08 -29.55
CA SER A 395 -17.81 -7.34 -28.88
C SER A 395 -19.10 -8.16 -28.84
N ASN A 396 -19.35 -9.05 -29.80
CA ASN A 396 -20.51 -9.93 -29.79
C ASN A 396 -20.43 -10.99 -28.67
N THR A 397 -19.25 -11.59 -28.45
CA THR A 397 -19.02 -12.54 -27.34
C THR A 397 -19.25 -11.84 -26.00
N THR A 398 -18.64 -10.67 -25.83
CA THR A 398 -18.76 -9.84 -24.61
C THR A 398 -20.22 -9.50 -24.33
N TRP A 399 -20.96 -9.06 -25.36
CA TRP A 399 -22.36 -8.64 -25.24
C TRP A 399 -23.31 -9.80 -24.95
N GLU A 400 -23.02 -11.00 -25.44
CA GLU A 400 -23.82 -12.20 -25.14
C GLU A 400 -23.66 -12.63 -23.68
N ILE A 401 -22.44 -12.56 -23.12
CA ILE A 401 -22.20 -12.82 -21.69
C ILE A 401 -22.97 -11.82 -20.82
N VAL A 402 -22.95 -10.53 -21.15
CA VAL A 402 -23.76 -9.49 -20.46
C VAL A 402 -25.26 -9.83 -20.51
N LYS A 403 -25.79 -10.25 -21.67
CA LYS A 403 -27.20 -10.65 -21.80
C LYS A 403 -27.54 -11.86 -20.94
N GLN A 404 -26.64 -12.84 -20.84
CA GLN A 404 -26.85 -14.03 -20.00
C GLN A 404 -26.73 -13.70 -18.51
N MET A 405 -25.82 -12.81 -18.10
CA MET A 405 -25.71 -12.31 -16.72
C MET A 405 -27.01 -11.61 -16.29
N ARG A 406 -27.55 -10.70 -17.14
CA ARG A 406 -28.86 -10.07 -16.93
C ARG A 406 -29.99 -11.11 -16.86
N LYS A 407 -30.01 -12.10 -17.76
CA LYS A 407 -31.03 -13.17 -17.80
C LYS A 407 -31.02 -14.06 -16.56
N ALA A 408 -29.84 -14.35 -16.01
CA ALA A 408 -29.67 -15.06 -14.74
C ALA A 408 -30.00 -14.20 -13.52
N GLY A 409 -30.17 -12.88 -13.69
CA GLY A 409 -30.42 -11.93 -12.62
C GLY A 409 -29.23 -11.74 -11.68
N ILE A 410 -28.01 -11.81 -12.22
CA ILE A 410 -26.77 -11.65 -11.46
C ILE A 410 -26.37 -10.16 -11.48
N PRO A 411 -26.13 -9.52 -10.32
CA PRO A 411 -25.76 -8.10 -10.30
C PRO A 411 -24.44 -7.81 -11.02
N GLN A 412 -24.42 -6.75 -11.82
CA GLN A 412 -23.24 -6.26 -12.55
C GLN A 412 -23.48 -4.81 -12.97
N ASP A 413 -22.61 -3.88 -12.57
CA ASP A 413 -22.70 -2.47 -12.98
C ASP A 413 -21.75 -2.13 -14.12
N ALA A 414 -20.62 -2.84 -14.25
CA ALA A 414 -19.64 -2.55 -15.29
C ALA A 414 -19.26 -3.79 -16.10
N GLN A 415 -19.28 -3.66 -17.42
CA GLN A 415 -18.62 -4.58 -18.34
C GLN A 415 -17.29 -4.00 -18.77
N TRP A 416 -16.27 -4.85 -18.83
CA TRP A 416 -14.91 -4.46 -19.18
C TRP A 416 -14.42 -5.22 -20.42
N ASN A 417 -13.53 -4.61 -21.19
CA ASN A 417 -12.67 -5.32 -22.15
C ASN A 417 -11.19 -4.98 -21.91
N ASP A 418 -10.37 -6.00 -22.14
CA ASP A 418 -8.91 -5.96 -22.14
C ASP A 418 -8.39 -5.61 -23.55
N ILE A 419 -7.08 -5.73 -23.80
CA ILE A 419 -6.41 -5.32 -25.05
C ILE A 419 -6.98 -6.00 -26.32
N ASP A 420 -7.77 -7.06 -26.19
CA ASP A 420 -8.45 -7.72 -27.31
C ASP A 420 -9.46 -6.81 -28.05
N TYR A 421 -9.89 -5.67 -27.49
CA TYR A 421 -10.71 -4.71 -28.23
C TYR A 421 -9.95 -3.89 -29.29
N MET A 422 -8.63 -3.77 -29.18
CA MET A 422 -7.78 -2.84 -29.95
C MET A 422 -7.28 -3.40 -31.29
N ILE A 423 -6.95 -2.53 -32.26
CA ILE A 423 -6.30 -2.96 -33.51
C ILE A 423 -4.81 -3.23 -33.26
N ASP A 424 -4.39 -4.50 -33.30
CA ASP A 424 -3.02 -4.94 -33.01
C ASP A 424 -2.51 -4.47 -31.62
N TYR A 425 -3.38 -4.45 -30.61
CA TYR A 425 -3.09 -3.98 -29.24
C TYR A 425 -2.68 -2.50 -29.13
N ARG A 426 -3.18 -1.64 -30.04
CA ARG A 426 -2.86 -0.20 -30.06
C ARG A 426 -3.93 0.67 -29.41
N ASP A 427 -3.50 1.48 -28.46
CA ASP A 427 -4.33 2.49 -27.78
C ASP A 427 -5.09 3.40 -28.75
N PHE A 428 -6.24 3.89 -28.30
CA PHE A 428 -7.10 4.82 -29.04
C PHE A 428 -7.65 4.26 -30.37
N THR A 429 -7.57 2.94 -30.57
CA THR A 429 -8.18 2.20 -31.69
C THR A 429 -9.17 1.14 -31.17
N PHE A 430 -10.05 0.63 -32.04
CA PHE A 430 -10.80 -0.60 -31.78
C PHE A 430 -10.94 -1.42 -33.08
N ASP A 431 -10.98 -2.75 -32.98
CA ASP A 431 -11.02 -3.67 -34.12
C ASP A 431 -12.32 -3.50 -34.94
N PRO A 432 -12.26 -3.05 -36.21
CA PRO A 432 -13.45 -2.83 -37.05
C PRO A 432 -14.07 -4.12 -37.61
N GLN A 433 -13.52 -5.29 -37.30
CA GLN A 433 -14.06 -6.62 -37.61
C GLN A 433 -14.58 -7.29 -36.34
N ASN A 434 -13.71 -7.53 -35.36
CA ASN A 434 -14.06 -8.27 -34.14
C ASN A 434 -14.83 -7.42 -33.11
N PHE A 435 -14.58 -6.11 -33.08
CA PHE A 435 -15.23 -5.15 -32.18
C PHE A 435 -16.13 -4.15 -32.93
N ALA A 436 -16.58 -4.54 -34.13
CA ALA A 436 -17.48 -3.76 -34.99
C ALA A 436 -18.82 -3.38 -34.33
N THR A 437 -19.28 -4.16 -33.33
CA THR A 437 -20.51 -3.91 -32.57
C THR A 437 -20.27 -3.28 -31.19
N LEU A 438 -19.03 -2.90 -30.87
CA LEU A 438 -18.66 -2.29 -29.59
C LEU A 438 -19.48 -1.02 -29.26
N PRO A 439 -19.67 -0.04 -30.18
CA PRO A 439 -20.51 1.13 -29.90
C PRO A 439 -21.96 0.77 -29.54
N GLN A 440 -22.52 -0.26 -30.17
CA GLN A 440 -23.88 -0.74 -29.92
C GLN A 440 -23.97 -1.52 -28.59
N MET A 441 -22.93 -2.29 -28.23
CA MET A 441 -22.84 -2.93 -26.92
C MET A 441 -22.79 -1.88 -25.80
N VAL A 442 -22.01 -0.80 -25.95
CA VAL A 442 -21.94 0.27 -24.94
C VAL A 442 -23.27 1.02 -24.83
N ALA A 443 -23.93 1.34 -25.94
CA ALA A 443 -25.27 1.92 -25.91
C ALA A 443 -26.32 1.00 -25.24
N ASP A 444 -26.17 -0.32 -25.33
CA ASP A 444 -27.01 -1.31 -24.66
C ASP A 444 -26.64 -1.53 -23.18
N LEU A 445 -25.38 -1.30 -22.78
CA LEU A 445 -25.00 -1.20 -21.36
C LEU A 445 -25.70 0.01 -20.74
N HIS A 446 -25.53 1.20 -21.34
CA HIS A 446 -26.13 2.45 -20.87
C HIS A 446 -27.66 2.39 -20.78
N SER A 447 -28.34 1.78 -21.75
CA SER A 447 -29.81 1.65 -21.74
C SER A 447 -30.36 0.74 -20.64
N HIS A 448 -29.50 -0.07 -20.01
CA HIS A 448 -29.84 -0.93 -18.87
C HIS A 448 -29.22 -0.44 -17.54
N GLY A 449 -28.68 0.79 -17.50
CA GLY A 449 -28.06 1.36 -16.31
C GLY A 449 -26.69 0.74 -15.95
N GLN A 450 -26.05 0.06 -16.91
CA GLN A 450 -24.68 -0.45 -16.79
C GLN A 450 -23.69 0.47 -17.50
N GLN A 451 -22.41 0.35 -17.15
CA GLN A 451 -21.30 1.18 -17.61
C GLN A 451 -20.26 0.34 -18.36
N TYR A 452 -19.41 1.00 -19.14
CA TYR A 452 -18.31 0.38 -19.87
C TYR A 452 -16.94 0.93 -19.41
N VAL A 453 -16.00 0.02 -19.13
CA VAL A 453 -14.60 0.34 -18.81
C VAL A 453 -13.68 -0.39 -19.77
N MET A 454 -12.58 0.22 -20.16
CA MET A 454 -11.60 -0.37 -21.08
C MET A 454 -10.18 -0.18 -20.56
N ILE A 455 -9.29 -1.12 -20.89
CA ILE A 455 -7.85 -0.96 -20.66
C ILE A 455 -7.27 0.10 -21.61
N VAL A 456 -6.26 0.82 -21.15
CA VAL A 456 -5.38 1.69 -21.95
C VAL A 456 -3.97 1.53 -21.39
N ASP A 457 -2.99 1.35 -22.28
CA ASP A 457 -1.58 1.27 -21.94
C ASP A 457 -0.87 2.62 -22.17
N PRO A 458 0.27 2.87 -21.50
CA PRO A 458 1.21 3.92 -21.89
C PRO A 458 2.03 3.56 -23.14
N GLY A 459 1.93 2.33 -23.66
CA GLY A 459 2.83 1.75 -24.67
C GLY A 459 2.52 2.14 -26.11
N ILE A 460 2.70 3.42 -26.48
CA ILE A 460 2.31 3.92 -27.80
C ILE A 460 3.17 3.32 -28.93
N SER A 461 2.57 2.46 -29.76
CA SER A 461 3.24 1.79 -30.89
C SER A 461 3.93 2.78 -31.85
N SER A 462 5.16 2.45 -32.25
CA SER A 462 6.05 3.34 -33.02
C SER A 462 6.43 2.81 -34.41
N VAL A 463 5.79 1.73 -34.87
CA VAL A 463 6.18 0.98 -36.08
C VAL A 463 5.35 1.29 -37.33
N GLN A 464 4.28 2.08 -37.19
CA GLN A 464 3.32 2.36 -38.24
C GLN A 464 3.86 3.40 -39.24
N PRO A 465 3.45 3.35 -40.53
CA PRO A 465 3.81 4.37 -41.51
C PRO A 465 3.43 5.79 -41.04
N PRO A 466 4.27 6.82 -41.24
CA PRO A 466 3.97 8.19 -40.83
C PRO A 466 2.64 8.70 -41.39
N GLY A 467 1.82 9.28 -40.53
CA GLY A 467 0.47 9.75 -40.82
C GLY A 467 -0.63 8.68 -40.75
N SER A 468 -0.32 7.45 -40.33
CA SER A 468 -1.30 6.36 -40.18
C SER A 468 -1.63 5.98 -38.73
N TYR A 469 -0.97 6.58 -37.73
CA TYR A 469 -1.27 6.34 -36.31
C TYR A 469 -1.11 7.65 -35.51
N TRP A 470 -2.18 8.45 -35.55
CA TRP A 470 -2.24 9.80 -34.97
C TRP A 470 -1.71 9.94 -33.53
N PRO A 471 -1.94 9.00 -32.58
CA PRO A 471 -1.37 9.09 -31.24
C PRO A 471 0.16 9.22 -31.26
N TYR A 472 0.84 8.41 -32.09
CA TYR A 472 2.29 8.46 -32.26
C TYR A 472 2.73 9.66 -33.11
N ASP A 473 2.09 9.89 -34.27
CA ASP A 473 2.44 10.97 -35.19
C ASP A 473 2.37 12.37 -34.52
N GLU A 474 1.29 12.64 -33.80
CA GLU A 474 1.09 13.92 -33.10
C GLU A 474 1.90 13.98 -31.79
N GLY A 475 2.11 12.85 -31.11
CA GLY A 475 2.94 12.77 -29.91
C GLY A 475 4.41 13.08 -30.19
N LEU A 476 4.95 12.51 -31.28
CA LEU A 476 6.30 12.79 -31.77
C LEU A 476 6.45 14.27 -32.15
N LYS A 477 5.45 14.82 -32.85
CA LYS A 477 5.38 16.23 -33.25
C LYS A 477 5.27 17.23 -32.07
N GLN A 478 4.61 16.85 -30.99
CA GLN A 478 4.50 17.66 -29.77
C GLN A 478 5.65 17.42 -28.77
N GLY A 479 6.51 16.41 -28.99
CA GLY A 479 7.62 16.06 -28.09
C GLY A 479 7.16 15.49 -26.75
N VAL A 480 6.06 14.74 -26.72
CA VAL A 480 5.44 14.23 -25.47
C VAL A 480 6.07 12.94 -24.96
N PHE A 481 7.01 12.33 -25.68
CA PHE A 481 7.63 11.05 -25.30
C PHE A 481 8.88 11.23 -24.44
N ILE A 482 9.11 10.27 -23.54
CA ILE A 482 10.37 10.13 -22.78
C ILE A 482 11.52 9.99 -23.78
N ASN A 483 12.57 10.79 -23.60
CA ASN A 483 13.72 10.78 -24.50
C ASN A 483 14.89 9.99 -23.91
N ASN A 484 15.68 9.37 -24.77
CA ASN A 484 16.98 8.82 -24.43
C ASN A 484 18.01 9.93 -24.14
N MET A 485 19.23 9.56 -23.75
CA MET A 485 20.28 10.54 -23.45
C MET A 485 20.67 11.44 -24.63
N SER A 486 20.52 10.99 -25.89
CA SER A 486 20.77 11.80 -27.10
C SER A 486 19.60 12.70 -27.52
N GLY A 487 18.49 12.72 -26.79
CA GLY A 487 17.33 13.59 -27.09
C GLY A 487 16.41 13.06 -28.20
N SER A 488 16.41 11.75 -28.44
CA SER A 488 15.45 11.07 -29.32
C SER A 488 14.48 10.23 -28.47
N PRO A 489 13.24 9.98 -28.89
CA PRO A 489 12.31 9.14 -28.14
C PRO A 489 12.93 7.78 -27.77
N LEU A 490 12.77 7.37 -26.51
CA LEU A 490 13.17 6.05 -26.07
C LEU A 490 12.15 5.02 -26.60
N ILE A 491 12.65 4.05 -27.35
CA ILE A 491 11.84 2.95 -27.88
C ILE A 491 12.07 1.69 -27.04
N GLY A 492 11.01 1.20 -26.40
CA GLY A 492 10.96 -0.10 -25.73
C GLY A 492 10.05 -1.07 -26.50
N LYS A 493 9.41 -1.98 -25.77
CA LYS A 493 8.48 -2.97 -26.34
C LYS A 493 7.38 -3.32 -25.33
N VAL A 494 6.11 -3.27 -25.75
CA VAL A 494 4.95 -3.78 -24.98
C VAL A 494 4.04 -4.58 -25.95
N TRP A 495 2.72 -4.63 -25.74
CA TRP A 495 1.78 -5.43 -26.54
C TRP A 495 1.78 -5.11 -28.03
N PRO A 496 1.70 -3.84 -28.50
CA PRO A 496 1.69 -3.52 -29.93
C PRO A 496 3.09 -3.50 -30.59
N GLY A 497 4.03 -4.31 -30.08
CA GLY A 497 5.39 -4.37 -30.58
C GLY A 497 6.28 -3.27 -29.98
N LEU A 498 7.02 -2.54 -30.84
CA LEU A 498 7.92 -1.47 -30.39
C LEU A 498 7.10 -0.23 -30.02
N THR A 499 7.45 0.41 -28.90
CA THR A 499 6.66 1.47 -28.28
C THR A 499 7.50 2.65 -27.85
N ALA A 500 6.94 3.86 -27.91
CA ALA A 500 7.43 5.05 -27.22
C ALA A 500 6.55 5.33 -25.99
N PHE A 501 7.17 5.73 -24.88
CA PHE A 501 6.47 5.99 -23.62
C PHE A 501 6.18 7.48 -23.47
N PRO A 502 4.94 7.92 -23.18
CA PRO A 502 4.62 9.31 -22.85
C PRO A 502 5.32 9.77 -21.57
N ASP A 503 5.79 11.01 -21.55
CA ASP A 503 6.29 11.69 -20.36
C ASP A 503 5.11 12.37 -19.65
N PHE A 504 4.46 11.69 -18.71
CA PHE A 504 3.35 12.27 -17.95
C PHE A 504 3.78 13.36 -16.94
N THR A 505 5.09 13.61 -16.76
CA THR A 505 5.57 14.77 -16.00
C THR A 505 5.49 16.07 -16.82
N ASN A 506 5.31 15.97 -18.15
CA ASN A 506 5.14 17.09 -19.06
C ASN A 506 3.65 17.51 -19.16
N PRO A 507 3.28 18.77 -18.83
CA PRO A 507 1.90 19.26 -18.97
C PRO A 507 1.33 19.18 -20.40
N ASN A 508 2.17 19.18 -21.44
CA ASN A 508 1.70 19.01 -22.83
C ASN A 508 1.16 17.59 -23.08
N THR A 509 1.77 16.57 -22.46
CA THR A 509 1.31 15.17 -22.53
C THR A 509 -0.10 15.03 -22.00
N HIS A 510 -0.48 15.76 -20.95
CA HIS A 510 -1.85 15.76 -20.40
C HIS A 510 -2.89 16.27 -21.42
N GLN A 511 -2.51 17.20 -22.29
CA GLN A 511 -3.36 17.69 -23.38
C GLN A 511 -3.41 16.71 -24.57
N TRP A 512 -2.28 16.11 -24.94
CA TRP A 512 -2.23 15.06 -25.96
C TRP A 512 -3.05 13.82 -25.52
N TRP A 513 -2.91 13.35 -24.29
CA TRP A 513 -3.68 12.25 -23.69
C TRP A 513 -5.18 12.52 -23.71
N PHE A 514 -5.60 13.71 -23.22
CA PHE A 514 -6.99 14.16 -23.28
C PHE A 514 -7.56 14.17 -24.71
N LYS A 515 -6.80 14.63 -25.72
CA LYS A 515 -7.26 14.64 -27.11
C LYS A 515 -7.45 13.24 -27.67
N ASN A 516 -6.54 12.31 -27.37
CA ASN A 516 -6.64 10.90 -27.77
C ASN A 516 -7.87 10.24 -27.16
N LEU A 517 -8.04 10.34 -25.83
CA LEU A 517 -9.21 9.83 -25.11
C LEU A 517 -10.52 10.44 -25.62
N LEU A 518 -10.57 11.77 -25.81
CA LEU A 518 -11.74 12.46 -26.37
C LEU A 518 -12.06 12.01 -27.81
N GLN A 519 -11.06 11.60 -28.59
CA GLN A 519 -11.29 11.12 -29.95
C GLN A 519 -11.86 9.69 -29.96
N LEU A 520 -11.37 8.80 -29.09
CA LEU A 520 -11.96 7.46 -28.93
C LEU A 520 -13.38 7.53 -28.31
N HIS A 521 -13.61 8.42 -27.33
CA HIS A 521 -14.91 8.56 -26.65
C HIS A 521 -16.05 8.99 -27.61
N LYS A 522 -15.74 9.62 -28.75
CA LYS A 522 -16.75 9.94 -29.79
C LYS A 522 -17.27 8.71 -30.54
N ALA A 523 -16.50 7.62 -30.55
CA ALA A 523 -16.85 6.37 -31.22
C ALA A 523 -17.34 5.30 -30.23
N VAL A 524 -16.71 5.23 -29.05
CA VAL A 524 -17.04 4.31 -27.97
C VAL A 524 -17.15 5.12 -26.68
N PRO A 525 -18.34 5.47 -26.18
CA PRO A 525 -18.51 6.35 -25.02
C PRO A 525 -18.24 5.60 -23.71
N PHE A 526 -16.97 5.38 -23.38
CA PHE A 526 -16.52 4.69 -22.17
C PHE A 526 -16.69 5.55 -20.91
N ASP A 527 -16.96 4.89 -19.77
CA ASP A 527 -17.34 5.55 -18.52
C ASP A 527 -16.19 5.69 -17.52
N GLY A 528 -15.21 4.79 -17.62
CA GLY A 528 -13.99 4.79 -16.83
C GLY A 528 -12.81 4.22 -17.61
N LEU A 529 -11.63 4.33 -17.02
CA LEU A 529 -10.37 3.85 -17.58
C LEU A 529 -9.70 2.87 -16.62
N TRP A 530 -9.22 1.77 -17.18
CA TRP A 530 -8.24 0.90 -16.56
C TRP A 530 -6.90 1.26 -17.19
N ILE A 531 -5.95 1.76 -16.39
CA ILE A 531 -4.60 2.07 -16.85
C ILE A 531 -3.64 1.01 -16.29
N ASP A 532 -2.96 0.32 -17.20
CA ASP A 532 -2.12 -0.83 -16.90
C ASP A 532 -0.70 -0.64 -17.45
N MET A 533 0.22 -1.56 -17.15
CA MET A 533 1.60 -1.58 -17.66
C MET A 533 2.40 -0.30 -17.31
N ASN A 534 1.97 0.41 -16.26
CA ASN A 534 2.34 1.80 -15.99
C ASN A 534 3.34 2.00 -14.84
N GLU A 535 4.21 1.02 -14.62
CA GLU A 535 5.39 1.16 -13.76
C GLU A 535 6.48 2.13 -14.29
N PRO A 536 6.78 2.30 -15.61
CA PRO A 536 6.26 1.61 -16.79
C PRO A 536 6.88 0.22 -17.00
N SER A 537 6.06 -0.73 -17.46
CA SER A 537 6.50 -2.06 -17.88
C SER A 537 7.15 -2.04 -19.26
N ASN A 538 8.13 -2.93 -19.49
CA ASN A 538 8.86 -3.04 -20.75
C ASN A 538 9.28 -4.51 -20.98
N PHE A 539 8.96 -5.07 -22.15
CA PHE A 539 9.31 -6.45 -22.54
C PHE A 539 10.77 -6.60 -23.01
N VAL A 540 11.57 -5.54 -22.90
CA VAL A 540 13.03 -5.55 -23.04
C VAL A 540 13.63 -4.72 -21.90
N ASP A 541 14.80 -5.11 -21.39
CA ASP A 541 15.45 -4.35 -20.32
C ASP A 541 15.98 -3.01 -20.87
N GLY A 542 15.36 -1.90 -20.47
CA GLY A 542 15.81 -0.55 -20.77
C GLY A 542 15.32 0.04 -22.08
N SER A 543 15.79 -0.47 -23.23
CA SER A 543 15.32 -0.03 -24.56
C SER A 543 15.72 -1.01 -25.66
N GLN A 544 15.16 -0.86 -26.86
CA GLN A 544 15.57 -1.59 -28.07
C GLN A 544 17.07 -1.43 -28.40
N ALA A 545 17.69 -0.32 -28.00
CA ALA A 545 19.12 -0.05 -28.16
C ALA A 545 19.95 -0.35 -26.90
N GLY A 546 19.36 -0.98 -25.88
CA GLY A 546 19.94 -1.10 -24.54
C GLY A 546 20.00 0.25 -23.80
N CYS A 547 20.88 0.38 -22.81
CA CYS A 547 21.10 1.62 -22.07
C CYS A 547 22.59 2.02 -22.08
N PRO A 548 22.91 3.33 -22.00
CA PRO A 548 24.30 3.80 -21.95
C PRO A 548 24.98 3.39 -20.64
N SER A 549 26.23 2.93 -20.70
CA SER A 549 27.00 2.59 -19.49
C SER A 549 27.38 3.84 -18.68
N ASN A 550 26.53 4.23 -17.73
CA ASN A 550 26.75 5.34 -16.81
C ASN A 550 26.32 4.98 -15.36
N GLU A 551 26.53 5.93 -14.46
CA GLU A 551 26.25 5.85 -13.02
C GLU A 551 24.75 5.80 -12.64
N LEU A 552 23.83 6.25 -13.49
CA LEU A 552 22.38 6.10 -13.24
C LEU A 552 21.90 4.69 -13.62
N GLU A 553 22.47 4.12 -14.69
CA GLU A 553 22.21 2.74 -15.09
C GLU A 553 22.91 1.70 -14.20
N ASN A 554 23.99 2.10 -13.53
CA ASN A 554 24.82 1.24 -12.68
C ASN A 554 25.28 2.04 -11.44
N PRO A 555 24.36 2.35 -10.51
CA PRO A 555 24.67 3.13 -9.31
C PRO A 555 25.59 2.37 -8.34
N PRO A 556 26.29 3.08 -7.42
CA PRO A 556 27.22 2.47 -6.47
C PRO A 556 26.52 1.61 -5.41
N TYR A 557 25.21 1.79 -5.23
CA TYR A 557 24.33 0.89 -4.48
C TYR A 557 23.14 0.55 -5.37
N VAL A 558 22.78 -0.75 -5.46
CA VAL A 558 21.55 -1.21 -6.10
C VAL A 558 20.69 -1.86 -5.00
N PRO A 559 19.47 -1.35 -4.72
CA PRO A 559 18.50 -1.99 -3.83
C PRO A 559 18.12 -3.40 -4.31
N GLY A 560 17.34 -4.14 -3.53
CA GLY A 560 16.96 -5.54 -3.79
C GLY A 560 16.10 -5.84 -5.01
N VAL A 561 16.10 -5.00 -6.04
CA VAL A 561 15.14 -5.02 -7.15
C VAL A 561 15.21 -6.33 -7.94
N LEU A 562 14.05 -6.85 -8.33
CA LEU A 562 13.96 -8.06 -9.12
C LEU A 562 14.79 -7.95 -10.42
N GLY A 563 15.66 -8.91 -10.68
CA GLY A 563 16.61 -8.89 -11.80
C GLY A 563 17.93 -8.15 -11.53
N GLY A 564 18.11 -7.54 -10.35
CA GLY A 564 19.40 -6.98 -9.91
C GLY A 564 19.86 -5.71 -10.65
N THR A 565 18.98 -5.06 -11.42
CA THR A 565 19.29 -3.80 -12.11
C THR A 565 18.01 -2.97 -12.30
N LEU A 566 18.14 -1.64 -12.19
CA LEU A 566 17.01 -0.71 -12.24
C LEU A 566 16.22 -0.78 -13.56
N ARG A 567 16.91 -1.10 -14.67
CA ARG A 567 16.30 -1.21 -16.02
C ARG A 567 15.55 -2.53 -16.28
N SER A 568 15.50 -3.45 -15.31
CA SER A 568 14.89 -4.77 -15.53
C SER A 568 13.37 -4.65 -15.68
N GLN A 569 12.86 -5.11 -16.82
CA GLN A 569 11.46 -4.98 -17.27
C GLN A 569 10.87 -3.55 -17.19
N THR A 570 11.71 -2.52 -17.31
CA THR A 570 11.28 -1.12 -17.41
C THR A 570 12.22 -0.36 -18.37
N ILE A 571 12.21 0.97 -18.38
CA ILE A 571 13.03 1.78 -19.28
C ILE A 571 14.37 2.22 -18.64
N CYS A 572 15.30 2.70 -19.47
CA CYS A 572 16.62 3.15 -19.01
C CYS A 572 16.53 4.23 -17.93
N ALA A 573 17.25 4.07 -16.81
CA ALA A 573 17.17 5.00 -15.68
C ALA A 573 17.70 6.41 -16.03
N SER A 574 18.65 6.51 -16.97
CA SER A 574 19.17 7.77 -17.52
C SER A 574 18.28 8.40 -18.60
N ALA A 575 17.12 7.83 -18.91
CA ALA A 575 16.14 8.46 -19.79
C ALA A 575 15.61 9.78 -19.18
N LYS A 576 15.25 10.73 -20.04
CA LYS A 576 14.89 12.11 -19.69
C LYS A 576 13.39 12.32 -19.77
N GLN A 577 12.82 12.74 -18.64
CA GLN A 577 11.47 13.29 -18.51
C GLN A 577 11.58 14.78 -18.14
N SER A 578 10.47 15.51 -18.24
CA SER A 578 10.43 16.97 -18.07
C SER A 578 10.69 17.41 -16.62
N ALA A 579 10.30 16.60 -15.63
CA ALA A 579 10.63 16.85 -14.23
C ALA A 579 12.04 16.37 -13.83
N SER A 580 12.53 15.24 -14.37
CA SER A 580 13.85 14.69 -14.02
C SER A 580 14.28 13.52 -14.92
N THR A 581 15.43 12.91 -14.61
CA THR A 581 15.79 11.58 -15.14
C THR A 581 14.86 10.49 -14.58
N HIS A 582 14.62 9.43 -15.35
CA HIS A 582 13.74 8.33 -14.95
C HIS A 582 14.18 7.67 -13.63
N TYR A 583 15.48 7.62 -13.34
CA TYR A 583 16.10 7.25 -12.05
C TYR A 583 15.46 7.91 -10.82
N ASN A 584 14.95 9.13 -10.95
CA ASN A 584 14.29 9.91 -9.91
C ASN A 584 12.75 9.75 -9.93
N VAL A 585 12.15 9.77 -11.12
CA VAL A 585 10.69 9.88 -11.30
C VAL A 585 9.99 8.60 -11.80
N HIS A 586 10.71 7.48 -11.91
CA HIS A 586 10.18 6.16 -12.31
C HIS A 586 8.97 5.76 -11.47
N SER A 587 9.14 5.72 -10.13
CA SER A 587 8.10 5.34 -9.18
C SER A 587 6.89 6.29 -9.14
N LEU A 588 6.87 7.36 -9.94
CA LEU A 588 5.77 8.30 -10.10
C LEU A 588 4.96 8.08 -11.39
N TYR A 589 5.34 7.14 -12.25
CA TYR A 589 4.79 7.06 -13.60
C TYR A 589 3.26 6.85 -13.62
N GLY A 590 2.77 5.80 -12.97
CA GLY A 590 1.33 5.55 -12.81
C GLY A 590 0.57 6.62 -12.01
N LEU A 591 1.24 7.36 -11.12
CA LEU A 591 0.62 8.52 -10.44
C LEU A 591 0.38 9.68 -11.41
N MET A 592 1.39 9.98 -12.25
CA MET A 592 1.32 11.08 -13.21
C MET A 592 0.34 10.75 -14.36
N GLU A 593 0.28 9.48 -14.79
CA GLU A 593 -0.72 8.99 -15.72
C GLU A 593 -2.13 9.00 -15.12
N ALA A 594 -2.32 8.57 -13.86
CA ALA A 594 -3.62 8.66 -13.20
C ALA A 594 -4.09 10.12 -13.09
N LYS A 595 -3.20 11.04 -12.71
CA LYS A 595 -3.48 12.49 -12.68
C LYS A 595 -3.89 13.03 -14.05
N ALA A 596 -3.25 12.58 -15.14
CA ALA A 596 -3.63 12.93 -16.51
C ALA A 596 -4.98 12.31 -16.93
N SER A 597 -5.21 11.04 -16.60
CA SER A 597 -6.39 10.24 -16.98
C SER A 597 -7.65 10.70 -16.27
N ALA A 598 -7.59 10.92 -14.95
CA ALA A 598 -8.69 11.50 -14.18
C ALA A 598 -9.02 12.91 -14.69
N SER A 599 -8.00 13.74 -14.92
CA SER A 599 -8.15 15.08 -15.51
C SER A 599 -8.72 15.06 -16.94
N ALA A 600 -8.57 13.96 -17.69
CA ALA A 600 -9.17 13.78 -19.00
C ALA A 600 -10.64 13.36 -18.89
N LEU A 601 -10.96 12.35 -18.07
CA LEU A 601 -12.34 11.90 -17.83
C LEU A 601 -13.23 13.02 -17.30
N VAL A 602 -12.77 13.82 -16.33
CA VAL A 602 -13.49 15.01 -15.82
C VAL A 602 -13.82 16.00 -16.96
N LYS A 603 -12.91 16.18 -17.92
CA LYS A 603 -13.13 17.07 -19.07
C LYS A 603 -14.07 16.48 -20.12
N ILE A 604 -14.03 15.17 -20.32
CA ILE A 604 -14.83 14.43 -21.32
C ILE A 604 -16.27 14.21 -20.83
N ARG A 605 -16.45 13.59 -19.65
CA ARG A 605 -17.75 13.13 -19.14
C ARG A 605 -18.49 14.15 -18.26
N LYS A 606 -17.80 15.16 -17.72
CA LYS A 606 -18.34 16.15 -16.74
C LYS A 606 -18.93 15.52 -15.47
N LYS A 607 -18.44 14.34 -15.12
CA LYS A 607 -18.81 13.47 -14.00
C LYS A 607 -17.54 13.01 -13.29
N ARG A 608 -17.67 12.42 -12.11
CA ARG A 608 -16.52 11.85 -11.37
C ARG A 608 -15.73 10.88 -12.25
N PRO A 609 -14.38 10.96 -12.23
CA PRO A 609 -13.56 10.02 -12.98
C PRO A 609 -13.58 8.65 -12.28
N PHE A 610 -13.77 7.58 -13.05
CA PHE A 610 -13.43 6.24 -12.60
C PHE A 610 -12.13 5.82 -13.28
N VAL A 611 -11.04 5.74 -12.49
CA VAL A 611 -9.73 5.27 -12.94
C VAL A 611 -9.25 4.17 -12.00
N ILE A 612 -8.71 3.09 -12.53
CA ILE A 612 -8.08 1.99 -11.79
C ILE A 612 -6.66 1.80 -12.35
N SER A 613 -5.63 1.89 -11.49
CA SER A 613 -4.20 1.92 -11.87
C SER A 613 -3.40 0.79 -11.23
N ARG A 614 -2.41 0.24 -11.96
CA ARG A 614 -1.51 -0.79 -11.43
C ARG A 614 -0.42 -0.19 -10.57
N SER A 615 0.47 0.59 -11.19
CA SER A 615 1.50 1.36 -10.48
C SER A 615 0.85 2.47 -9.66
N THR A 616 1.38 2.68 -8.45
CA THR A 616 0.85 3.67 -7.49
C THR A 616 1.95 4.30 -6.63
N PHE A 617 1.74 5.54 -6.20
CA PHE A 617 2.61 6.27 -5.26
C PHE A 617 1.73 7.08 -4.28
N PRO A 618 2.24 7.57 -3.13
CA PRO A 618 1.61 8.65 -2.36
C PRO A 618 0.87 9.68 -3.22
N SER A 619 -0.34 10.08 -2.80
CA SER A 619 -1.34 10.87 -3.54
C SER A 619 -2.16 10.13 -4.61
N GLN A 620 -1.97 8.83 -4.88
CA GLN A 620 -2.73 8.10 -5.92
C GLN A 620 -4.24 8.21 -5.76
N GLY A 621 -4.76 8.04 -4.54
CA GLY A 621 -6.20 7.98 -4.26
C GLY A 621 -6.99 9.24 -4.62
N ARG A 622 -6.30 10.36 -4.87
CA ARG A 622 -6.88 11.60 -5.43
C ARG A 622 -7.29 11.47 -6.89
N TYR A 623 -6.84 10.43 -7.59
CA TYR A 623 -6.92 10.29 -9.04
C TYR A 623 -7.37 8.89 -9.50
N SER A 624 -7.03 7.82 -8.79
CA SER A 624 -7.47 6.46 -9.13
C SER A 624 -7.66 5.56 -7.91
N GLY A 625 -8.48 4.53 -8.06
CA GLY A 625 -8.33 3.30 -7.29
C GLY A 625 -7.17 2.44 -7.82
N HIS A 626 -7.07 1.22 -7.29
CA HIS A 626 -6.02 0.26 -7.60
C HIS A 626 -6.58 -1.16 -7.62
N TRP A 627 -5.91 -2.09 -8.30
CA TRP A 627 -6.17 -3.52 -8.15
C TRP A 627 -4.85 -4.26 -7.95
N LEU A 628 -4.90 -5.25 -7.07
CA LEU A 628 -3.76 -5.98 -6.54
C LEU A 628 -3.14 -7.00 -7.51
N GLY A 629 -3.73 -7.20 -8.69
CA GLY A 629 -3.50 -8.43 -9.49
C GLY A 629 -3.78 -9.68 -8.64
N ASP A 630 -2.82 -10.61 -8.62
CA ASP A 630 -2.82 -11.79 -7.74
C ASP A 630 -2.23 -11.51 -6.32
N ASN A 631 -2.26 -10.27 -5.81
CA ASN A 631 -1.77 -9.88 -4.47
C ASN A 631 -2.93 -9.80 -3.43
N GLU A 632 -2.59 -9.85 -2.14
CA GLU A 632 -3.56 -10.06 -1.02
C GLU A 632 -3.77 -8.81 -0.14
N SER A 633 -2.95 -7.76 -0.29
CA SER A 633 -2.79 -6.68 0.71
C SER A 633 -3.84 -5.54 0.70
N VAL A 634 -5.13 -5.84 0.62
CA VAL A 634 -6.26 -4.86 0.62
C VAL A 634 -6.19 -3.84 1.76
N LEU A 635 -5.76 -4.27 2.96
CA LEU A 635 -5.69 -3.43 4.16
C LEU A 635 -4.60 -2.34 4.09
N ASN A 636 -3.45 -2.65 3.48
CA ASN A 636 -2.35 -1.69 3.33
C ASN A 636 -2.76 -0.52 2.42
N PHE A 637 -3.49 -0.78 1.33
CA PHE A 637 -3.93 0.27 0.41
C PHE A 637 -4.97 1.23 1.03
N ASN A 638 -5.79 0.76 1.97
CA ASN A 638 -6.65 1.64 2.76
C ASN A 638 -5.82 2.59 3.64
N MET A 639 -4.71 2.12 4.25
CA MET A 639 -3.75 3.01 4.95
C MET A 639 -3.03 3.99 4.01
N PHE A 640 -2.75 3.58 2.77
CA PHE A 640 -2.10 4.44 1.76
C PHE A 640 -3.03 5.50 1.15
N GLY A 641 -4.28 5.60 1.61
CA GLY A 641 -5.27 6.55 1.07
C GLY A 641 -5.86 6.12 -0.27
N ILE A 642 -5.87 4.82 -0.57
CA ILE A 642 -6.41 4.24 -1.81
C ILE A 642 -7.54 3.28 -1.41
N PRO A 643 -8.69 3.80 -0.94
CA PRO A 643 -9.79 2.97 -0.42
C PRO A 643 -10.47 2.15 -1.51
N LEU A 644 -10.50 2.61 -2.76
CA LEU A 644 -11.03 1.86 -3.91
C LEU A 644 -9.99 0.83 -4.37
N VAL A 645 -9.94 -0.31 -3.66
CA VAL A 645 -8.98 -1.39 -3.89
C VAL A 645 -9.63 -2.78 -3.73
N GLY A 646 -9.08 -3.76 -4.45
CA GLY A 646 -9.46 -5.17 -4.42
C GLY A 646 -8.45 -6.04 -5.18
N ALA A 647 -8.60 -7.36 -5.08
CA ALA A 647 -7.88 -8.34 -5.90
C ALA A 647 -8.80 -8.91 -6.99
N ASP A 648 -8.21 -9.49 -8.04
CA ASP A 648 -9.00 -10.08 -9.14
C ASP A 648 -9.70 -11.37 -8.67
N ILE A 649 -11.02 -11.28 -8.55
CA ILE A 649 -11.84 -12.30 -7.90
C ILE A 649 -11.81 -13.60 -8.71
N CYS A 650 -11.63 -14.71 -7.98
CA CYS A 650 -11.35 -16.08 -8.48
C CYS A 650 -9.92 -16.33 -8.99
N GLY A 651 -9.07 -15.29 -9.06
CA GLY A 651 -7.65 -15.33 -9.44
C GLY A 651 -7.43 -15.04 -10.92
N PHE A 652 -6.42 -14.22 -11.27
CA PHE A 652 -6.14 -13.88 -12.67
C PHE A 652 -5.36 -14.98 -13.38
N ARG A 653 -4.50 -15.71 -12.66
CA ARG A 653 -3.64 -16.78 -13.22
C ARG A 653 -4.03 -18.18 -12.75
N GLY A 654 -4.15 -19.08 -13.72
CA GLY A 654 -4.46 -20.49 -13.50
C GLY A 654 -5.97 -20.74 -13.43
N SER A 655 -6.45 -21.83 -14.04
CA SER A 655 -7.86 -22.20 -14.00
C SER A 655 -8.35 -22.41 -12.56
N THR A 656 -9.24 -21.53 -12.12
CA THR A 656 -9.90 -21.61 -10.81
C THR A 656 -10.77 -22.87 -10.65
N THR A 657 -11.23 -23.14 -9.43
CA THR A 657 -12.20 -24.22 -9.13
C THR A 657 -13.54 -23.64 -8.69
N GLU A 658 -14.62 -24.41 -8.79
CA GLU A 658 -15.95 -23.95 -8.35
C GLU A 658 -15.97 -23.60 -6.86
N GLU A 659 -15.34 -24.41 -5.99
CA GLU A 659 -15.19 -24.08 -4.57
C GLU A 659 -14.40 -22.79 -4.36
N LEU A 660 -13.21 -22.66 -4.99
CA LEU A 660 -12.37 -21.47 -4.84
C LEU A 660 -13.11 -20.22 -5.32
N CYS A 661 -13.80 -20.29 -6.47
CA CYS A 661 -14.49 -19.15 -7.02
C CYS A 661 -15.75 -18.78 -6.22
N ILE A 662 -16.48 -19.74 -5.62
CA ILE A 662 -17.55 -19.43 -4.64
C ILE A 662 -16.95 -18.70 -3.43
N ARG A 663 -15.87 -19.21 -2.83
CA ARG A 663 -15.23 -18.58 -1.66
C ARG A 663 -14.62 -17.21 -1.98
N TRP A 664 -14.07 -17.02 -3.17
CA TRP A 664 -13.51 -15.74 -3.59
C TRP A 664 -14.59 -14.73 -3.98
N MET A 665 -15.68 -15.15 -4.64
CA MET A 665 -16.85 -14.28 -4.86
C MET A 665 -17.49 -13.89 -3.51
N GLN A 666 -17.48 -14.80 -2.53
CA GLN A 666 -17.92 -14.51 -1.16
C GLN A 666 -17.08 -13.42 -0.50
N LEU A 667 -15.75 -13.55 -0.52
CA LEU A 667 -14.83 -12.55 0.03
C LEU A 667 -14.86 -11.23 -0.76
N GLY A 668 -14.76 -11.33 -2.09
CA GLY A 668 -14.60 -10.23 -3.02
C GLY A 668 -15.83 -9.34 -3.15
N ALA A 669 -17.02 -9.84 -2.79
CA ALA A 669 -18.21 -9.01 -2.59
C ALA A 669 -18.02 -7.94 -1.49
N PHE A 670 -17.04 -8.10 -0.60
CA PHE A 670 -16.70 -7.14 0.47
C PHE A 670 -15.35 -6.42 0.27
N TYR A 671 -14.64 -6.65 -0.85
CA TYR A 671 -13.59 -5.73 -1.28
C TYR A 671 -14.22 -4.38 -1.64
N PRO A 672 -13.63 -3.23 -1.28
CA PRO A 672 -14.16 -1.93 -1.71
C PRO A 672 -14.33 -1.83 -3.24
N PHE A 673 -13.33 -2.25 -4.02
CA PHE A 673 -13.46 -2.47 -5.47
C PHE A 673 -13.66 -3.97 -5.75
N SER A 674 -14.74 -4.33 -6.47
CA SER A 674 -15.15 -5.73 -6.66
C SER A 674 -15.17 -6.11 -8.14
N ARG A 675 -14.08 -6.71 -8.63
CA ARG A 675 -13.90 -7.15 -10.02
C ARG A 675 -13.57 -8.64 -10.11
N ASN A 676 -14.33 -9.40 -10.89
CA ASN A 676 -13.88 -10.69 -11.42
C ASN A 676 -13.15 -10.44 -12.75
N HIS A 677 -11.92 -10.97 -12.85
CA HIS A 677 -11.04 -10.82 -13.99
C HIS A 677 -10.21 -12.10 -14.17
N ASN A 678 -9.76 -12.36 -15.40
CA ASN A 678 -9.21 -13.65 -15.82
C ASN A 678 -8.32 -13.47 -17.05
N THR A 679 -7.34 -14.35 -17.25
CA THR A 679 -6.38 -14.28 -18.36
C THR A 679 -6.86 -15.00 -19.64
N GLU A 680 -6.19 -14.77 -20.77
CA GLU A 680 -6.62 -15.22 -22.11
C GLU A 680 -6.87 -16.73 -22.20
N LYS A 681 -5.98 -17.54 -21.60
CA LYS A 681 -5.86 -18.98 -21.89
C LYS A 681 -6.54 -19.89 -20.88
N GLU A 682 -7.08 -19.32 -19.82
CA GLU A 682 -7.75 -20.08 -18.77
C GLU A 682 -9.25 -20.21 -19.03
N LYS A 683 -9.87 -21.20 -18.36
CA LYS A 683 -11.30 -21.46 -18.43
C LYS A 683 -12.10 -20.22 -18.03
N ALA A 684 -13.31 -20.08 -18.57
CA ALA A 684 -14.26 -19.07 -18.12
C ALA A 684 -14.51 -19.19 -16.60
N GLN A 685 -14.62 -18.05 -15.92
CA GLN A 685 -14.87 -17.96 -14.47
C GLN A 685 -15.77 -16.78 -14.09
N ASP A 686 -16.44 -16.18 -15.07
CA ASP A 686 -17.67 -15.46 -14.81
C ASP A 686 -18.69 -16.41 -14.14
N PRO A 687 -19.64 -15.92 -13.34
CA PRO A 687 -20.54 -16.79 -12.57
C PRO A 687 -21.28 -17.86 -13.38
N LEU A 688 -21.59 -17.61 -14.66
CA LEU A 688 -22.33 -18.54 -15.52
C LEU A 688 -21.51 -19.77 -15.92
N ALA A 689 -20.19 -19.76 -15.72
CA ALA A 689 -19.30 -20.89 -16.00
C ALA A 689 -19.43 -22.07 -15.02
N PHE A 690 -20.17 -21.88 -13.92
CA PHE A 690 -20.28 -22.83 -12.79
C PHE A 690 -21.70 -23.40 -12.64
N SER A 691 -21.86 -24.37 -11.72
CA SER A 691 -23.17 -24.99 -11.41
C SER A 691 -24.25 -23.97 -11.00
N GLU A 692 -25.53 -24.31 -11.17
CA GLU A 692 -26.65 -23.46 -10.73
C GLU A 692 -26.56 -23.14 -9.22
N SER A 693 -26.13 -24.11 -8.41
CA SER A 693 -25.83 -23.92 -6.98
C SER A 693 -24.69 -22.94 -6.69
N ALA A 694 -23.66 -22.90 -7.53
CA ALA A 694 -22.59 -21.93 -7.44
C ALA A 694 -23.08 -20.53 -7.85
N GLN A 695 -23.84 -20.45 -8.95
CA GLN A 695 -24.46 -19.21 -9.41
C GLN A 695 -25.35 -18.59 -8.34
N ASP A 696 -26.21 -19.37 -7.69
CA ASP A 696 -27.07 -18.87 -6.59
C ASP A 696 -26.27 -18.41 -5.38
N ALA A 697 -25.20 -19.11 -4.97
CA ALA A 697 -24.32 -18.68 -3.87
C ALA A 697 -23.59 -17.35 -4.18
N MET A 698 -23.06 -17.22 -5.40
CA MET A 698 -22.40 -15.99 -5.87
C MET A 698 -23.40 -14.83 -5.94
N LYS A 699 -24.55 -15.04 -6.59
CA LYS A 699 -25.65 -14.07 -6.77
C LYS A 699 -26.23 -13.61 -5.44
N ARG A 700 -26.48 -14.53 -4.50
CA ARG A 700 -26.91 -14.19 -3.13
C ARG A 700 -25.89 -13.30 -2.42
N THR A 701 -24.60 -13.57 -2.58
CA THR A 701 -23.56 -12.74 -1.96
C THR A 701 -23.42 -11.37 -2.63
N LEU A 702 -23.57 -11.29 -3.95
CA LEU A 702 -23.66 -10.00 -4.65
C LEU A 702 -24.88 -9.18 -4.19
N PHE A 703 -26.07 -9.79 -4.02
CA PHE A 703 -27.21 -9.04 -3.48
C PHE A 703 -26.99 -8.50 -2.05
N ILE A 704 -26.16 -9.16 -1.23
CA ILE A 704 -25.75 -8.62 0.08
C ILE A 704 -24.82 -7.42 -0.07
N ARG A 705 -23.86 -7.44 -1.01
CA ARG A 705 -23.07 -6.24 -1.35
C ARG A 705 -23.98 -5.09 -1.79
N TYR A 706 -24.93 -5.37 -2.66
CA TYR A 706 -25.82 -4.37 -3.24
C TYR A 706 -26.78 -3.78 -2.19
N SER A 707 -27.22 -4.55 -1.18
CA SER A 707 -28.01 -3.97 -0.09
C SER A 707 -27.18 -3.10 0.85
N LEU A 708 -25.86 -3.35 0.97
CA LEU A 708 -24.91 -2.57 1.77
C LEU A 708 -24.38 -1.31 1.07
N LEU A 709 -24.81 -1.00 -0.16
CA LEU A 709 -24.30 0.16 -0.91
C LEU A 709 -24.48 1.52 -0.22
N PRO A 710 -25.61 1.86 0.44
CA PRO A 710 -25.74 3.13 1.16
C PRO A 710 -24.69 3.26 2.28
N TYR A 711 -24.36 2.16 2.95
CA TYR A 711 -23.30 2.10 3.96
C TYR A 711 -21.91 2.25 3.33
N LEU A 712 -21.58 1.44 2.31
CA LEU A 712 -20.30 1.52 1.61
C LEU A 712 -20.04 2.91 1.02
N TYR A 713 -21.05 3.51 0.39
CA TYR A 713 -20.96 4.85 -0.18
C TYR A 713 -20.77 5.94 0.90
N THR A 714 -21.41 5.78 2.05
CA THR A 714 -21.17 6.65 3.22
C THR A 714 -19.74 6.50 3.77
N LEU A 715 -19.17 5.28 3.80
CA LEU A 715 -17.77 5.07 4.16
C LEU A 715 -16.80 5.72 3.15
N PHE A 716 -17.11 5.68 1.84
CA PHE A 716 -16.33 6.39 0.83
C PHE A 716 -16.41 7.91 0.99
N HIS A 717 -17.57 8.47 1.35
CA HIS A 717 -17.71 9.87 1.72
C HIS A 717 -16.88 10.23 2.97
N HIS A 718 -16.91 9.40 4.02
CA HIS A 718 -16.07 9.59 5.22
C HIS A 718 -14.56 9.46 4.90
N SER A 719 -14.19 8.63 3.94
CA SER A 719 -12.82 8.55 3.42
C SER A 719 -12.41 9.83 2.68
N HIS A 720 -13.26 10.30 1.78
CA HIS A 720 -13.06 11.50 0.98
C HIS A 720 -12.99 12.80 1.80
N VAL A 721 -13.83 12.95 2.83
CA VAL A 721 -13.94 14.20 3.62
C VAL A 721 -13.10 14.17 4.90
N PHE A 722 -13.00 13.02 5.57
CA PHE A 722 -12.35 12.90 6.88
C PHE A 722 -11.10 12.02 6.89
N GLY A 723 -10.73 11.39 5.77
CA GLY A 723 -9.58 10.49 5.71
C GLY A 723 -9.78 9.16 6.45
N GLU A 724 -11.02 8.75 6.70
CA GLU A 724 -11.32 7.41 7.26
C GLU A 724 -10.97 6.28 6.27
N THR A 725 -10.70 5.09 6.79
CA THR A 725 -10.44 3.87 6.00
C THR A 725 -11.75 3.12 5.70
N VAL A 726 -11.92 2.56 4.50
CA VAL A 726 -13.18 1.85 4.13
C VAL A 726 -13.15 0.40 4.58
N ALA A 727 -12.12 -0.35 4.17
CA ALA A 727 -11.82 -1.67 4.72
C ALA A 727 -10.63 -1.53 5.69
N ARG A 728 -10.83 -1.84 6.98
CA ARG A 728 -9.84 -1.60 8.04
C ARG A 728 -9.53 -2.87 8.85
N ALA A 729 -8.27 -2.98 9.27
CA ALA A 729 -7.82 -4.05 10.16
C ALA A 729 -8.46 -3.88 11.55
N ILE A 730 -8.72 -4.98 12.24
CA ILE A 730 -9.47 -4.95 13.52
C ILE A 730 -8.80 -4.03 14.56
N LEU A 731 -7.47 -3.96 14.57
CA LEU A 731 -6.70 -3.09 15.48
C LEU A 731 -7.00 -1.59 15.35
N PHE A 732 -7.61 -1.12 14.25
CA PHE A 732 -8.02 0.28 14.09
C PHE A 732 -9.22 0.65 14.97
N GLU A 733 -10.03 -0.34 15.35
CA GLU A 733 -11.21 -0.16 16.21
C GLU A 733 -11.01 -0.67 17.64
N PHE A 734 -9.93 -1.44 17.86
CA PHE A 734 -9.60 -2.10 19.12
C PHE A 734 -8.07 -2.09 19.41
N PRO A 735 -7.39 -0.93 19.37
CA PRO A 735 -5.92 -0.86 19.52
C PRO A 735 -5.40 -1.24 20.92
N GLU A 736 -6.27 -1.35 21.92
CA GLU A 736 -5.91 -1.87 23.25
C GLU A 736 -5.86 -3.41 23.30
N ASP A 737 -6.55 -4.10 22.37
CA ASP A 737 -6.59 -5.55 22.28
C ASP A 737 -5.46 -6.09 21.40
N ARG A 738 -4.37 -6.51 22.06
CA ARG A 738 -3.16 -7.03 21.43
C ARG A 738 -3.36 -8.28 20.57
N ASN A 739 -4.47 -9.01 20.72
CA ASN A 739 -4.76 -10.15 19.85
C ASN A 739 -5.05 -9.69 18.40
N THR A 740 -5.58 -8.47 18.23
CA THR A 740 -5.97 -7.92 16.93
C THR A 740 -4.79 -7.52 16.04
N TYR A 741 -3.59 -7.35 16.62
CA TYR A 741 -2.41 -6.80 15.96
C TYR A 741 -1.89 -7.67 14.79
N SER A 742 -2.17 -8.97 14.81
CA SER A 742 -1.72 -9.94 13.79
C SER A 742 -2.87 -10.49 12.94
N ILE A 743 -4.05 -9.87 12.96
CA ILE A 743 -5.23 -10.36 12.24
C ILE A 743 -5.35 -9.65 10.88
N ASP A 744 -5.07 -10.41 9.82
CA ASP A 744 -5.28 -10.05 8.42
C ASP A 744 -6.26 -10.98 7.68
N LYS A 745 -6.52 -12.19 8.20
CA LYS A 745 -7.57 -13.12 7.70
C LYS A 745 -9.02 -12.68 8.02
N GLN A 746 -9.22 -11.54 8.68
CA GLN A 746 -10.52 -10.90 8.94
C GLN A 746 -10.37 -9.38 8.80
N PHE A 747 -11.45 -8.68 8.44
CA PHE A 747 -11.45 -7.22 8.36
C PHE A 747 -12.82 -6.62 8.69
N LEU A 748 -12.82 -5.33 9.01
CA LEU A 748 -14.03 -4.54 9.21
C LEU A 748 -14.29 -3.69 7.96
N LEU A 749 -15.55 -3.61 7.54
CA LEU A 749 -16.04 -2.50 6.73
C LEU A 749 -16.49 -1.40 7.69
N GLY A 750 -15.83 -0.24 7.60
CA GLY A 750 -15.94 0.84 8.57
C GLY A 750 -15.66 0.36 9.99
N ARG A 751 -16.47 0.83 10.94
CA ARG A 751 -16.40 0.47 12.36
C ARG A 751 -17.36 -0.65 12.79
N SER A 752 -18.23 -1.10 11.87
CA SER A 752 -19.51 -1.74 12.25
C SER A 752 -19.73 -3.16 11.73
N LEU A 753 -19.14 -3.55 10.60
CA LEU A 753 -19.42 -4.83 9.93
C LEU A 753 -18.15 -5.68 9.82
N LEU A 754 -18.06 -6.76 10.60
CA LEU A 754 -16.94 -7.70 10.60
C LEU A 754 -17.15 -8.80 9.55
N VAL A 755 -16.20 -8.93 8.64
CA VAL A 755 -16.17 -9.95 7.59
C VAL A 755 -15.21 -11.08 7.99
N SER A 756 -15.72 -12.31 8.02
CA SER A 756 -14.97 -13.51 8.41
C SER A 756 -15.07 -14.59 7.32
N PRO A 757 -14.19 -14.54 6.29
CA PRO A 757 -14.22 -15.42 5.13
C PRO A 757 -13.69 -16.84 5.44
N VAL A 758 -14.07 -17.81 4.62
CA VAL A 758 -13.37 -19.10 4.55
C VAL A 758 -12.26 -18.99 3.51
N LEU A 759 -11.02 -19.28 3.93
CA LEU A 759 -9.81 -19.13 3.11
C LEU A 759 -9.06 -20.46 2.88
N GLU A 760 -9.61 -21.58 3.36
CA GLU A 760 -8.97 -22.91 3.33
C GLU A 760 -9.88 -23.90 2.56
N PRO A 761 -9.36 -24.75 1.67
CA PRO A 761 -10.16 -25.65 0.84
C PRO A 761 -10.82 -26.78 1.66
N GLY A 762 -12.03 -27.18 1.28
CA GLY A 762 -12.85 -28.18 1.97
C GLY A 762 -13.42 -27.72 3.33
N ALA A 763 -13.16 -26.48 3.75
CA ALA A 763 -13.57 -25.99 5.06
C ALA A 763 -15.06 -25.56 5.08
N VAL A 764 -15.80 -26.14 6.03
CA VAL A 764 -17.21 -25.82 6.32
C VAL A 764 -17.40 -25.05 7.64
N THR A 765 -16.31 -24.62 8.27
CA THR A 765 -16.29 -23.81 9.50
C THR A 765 -15.04 -22.91 9.51
N VAL A 766 -15.15 -21.70 10.05
CA VAL A 766 -14.00 -20.78 10.24
C VAL A 766 -13.76 -20.51 11.73
N MET A 767 -12.49 -20.33 12.11
CA MET A 767 -12.13 -19.75 13.42
C MET A 767 -11.99 -18.24 13.24
N ALA A 768 -12.86 -17.47 13.88
CA ALA A 768 -12.91 -16.02 13.76
C ALA A 768 -12.71 -15.38 15.14
N TYR A 769 -11.80 -14.40 15.23
CA TYR A 769 -11.65 -13.60 16.43
C TYR A 769 -12.78 -12.57 16.52
N PHE A 770 -13.30 -12.39 17.72
CA PHE A 770 -14.24 -11.33 18.06
C PHE A 770 -13.67 -10.53 19.24
N PRO A 771 -13.31 -9.26 19.06
CA PRO A 771 -12.98 -8.36 20.16
C PRO A 771 -14.11 -8.27 21.20
N GLN A 772 -13.79 -7.83 22.41
CA GLN A 772 -14.75 -7.69 23.50
C GLN A 772 -15.95 -6.81 23.10
N GLY A 773 -17.16 -7.32 23.36
CA GLY A 773 -18.42 -6.64 23.03
C GLY A 773 -19.51 -7.62 22.59
N VAL A 774 -20.72 -7.12 22.38
CA VAL A 774 -21.82 -7.87 21.75
C VAL A 774 -21.66 -7.81 20.22
N TRP A 775 -21.83 -8.97 19.59
CA TRP A 775 -21.82 -9.13 18.15
C TRP A 775 -23.11 -9.82 17.71
N TYR A 776 -23.70 -9.32 16.63
CA TYR A 776 -24.94 -9.83 16.06
C TYR A 776 -24.66 -10.46 14.71
N ASP A 777 -25.11 -11.70 14.50
CA ASP A 777 -25.13 -12.30 13.17
C ASP A 777 -25.97 -11.43 12.22
N PHE A 778 -25.37 -11.03 11.09
CA PHE A 778 -25.97 -10.09 10.13
C PHE A 778 -27.27 -10.63 9.49
N TYR A 779 -27.44 -11.95 9.41
CA TYR A 779 -28.56 -12.57 8.71
C TYR A 779 -29.81 -12.76 9.58
N THR A 780 -29.62 -13.00 10.88
CA THR A 780 -30.69 -13.37 11.81
C THR A 780 -30.87 -12.37 12.95
N GLY A 781 -29.91 -11.47 13.18
CA GLY A 781 -29.87 -10.60 14.36
C GLY A 781 -29.59 -11.34 15.68
N SER A 782 -29.14 -12.60 15.62
CA SER A 782 -28.82 -13.39 16.81
C SER A 782 -27.55 -12.86 17.48
N ALA A 783 -27.67 -12.47 18.75
CA ALA A 783 -26.58 -11.90 19.54
C ALA A 783 -25.70 -12.96 20.22
N PHE A 784 -24.42 -12.67 20.37
CA PHE A 784 -23.57 -13.24 21.41
C PHE A 784 -22.61 -12.20 21.98
N SER A 785 -22.21 -12.38 23.24
CA SER A 785 -21.20 -11.53 23.88
C SER A 785 -19.82 -12.19 23.80
N SER A 786 -18.85 -11.51 23.19
CA SER A 786 -17.45 -11.91 23.21
C SER A 786 -16.70 -11.29 24.39
N THR A 787 -15.78 -12.05 24.98
CA THR A 787 -14.80 -11.57 25.97
C THR A 787 -13.44 -11.17 25.36
N GLY A 788 -13.30 -11.24 24.03
CA GLY A 788 -12.02 -11.10 23.32
C GLY A 788 -11.45 -12.46 22.96
N GLU A 789 -12.16 -13.22 22.11
CA GLU A 789 -11.92 -14.66 21.92
C GLU A 789 -12.13 -15.15 20.48
N TYR A 790 -11.55 -16.32 20.18
CA TYR A 790 -11.73 -17.01 18.90
C TYR A 790 -12.95 -17.93 18.94
N VAL A 791 -13.99 -17.60 18.18
CA VAL A 791 -15.23 -18.36 18.05
C VAL A 791 -15.15 -19.26 16.81
N LYS A 792 -15.65 -20.50 16.93
CA LYS A 792 -15.79 -21.41 15.78
C LYS A 792 -17.16 -21.22 15.13
N LEU A 793 -17.17 -20.60 13.95
CA LEU A 793 -18.38 -20.30 13.19
C LEU A 793 -18.72 -21.41 12.19
N SER A 794 -20.01 -21.63 11.95
CA SER A 794 -20.48 -22.45 10.83
C SER A 794 -20.30 -21.68 9.52
N ALA A 795 -19.76 -22.32 8.49
CA ALA A 795 -19.49 -21.68 7.21
C ALA A 795 -19.65 -22.69 6.05
N PRO A 796 -20.86 -23.20 5.77
CA PRO A 796 -21.11 -24.04 4.59
C PRO A 796 -20.76 -23.31 3.29
N LEU A 797 -20.69 -24.03 2.17
CA LEU A 797 -20.14 -23.50 0.92
C LEU A 797 -20.92 -22.28 0.37
N ASP A 798 -22.22 -22.18 0.66
CA ASP A 798 -23.07 -21.06 0.25
C ASP A 798 -22.97 -19.81 1.16
N THR A 799 -22.23 -19.88 2.26
CA THR A 799 -22.28 -18.91 3.37
C THR A 799 -20.91 -18.33 3.72
N ILE A 800 -20.84 -17.00 3.80
CA ILE A 800 -19.77 -16.22 4.44
C ILE A 800 -20.27 -15.68 5.78
N ASN A 801 -19.38 -15.53 6.78
CA ASN A 801 -19.78 -15.00 8.09
C ASN A 801 -19.64 -13.48 8.14
N LEU A 802 -20.74 -12.82 8.49
CA LEU A 802 -20.87 -11.36 8.59
C LEU A 802 -21.51 -11.01 9.95
N HIS A 803 -20.89 -10.12 10.71
CA HIS A 803 -21.38 -9.74 12.04
C HIS A 803 -21.41 -8.23 12.24
N LEU A 804 -22.51 -7.72 12.80
CA LEU A 804 -22.64 -6.33 13.22
C LEU A 804 -22.12 -6.16 14.65
N ARG A 805 -21.26 -5.16 14.86
CA ARG A 805 -20.83 -4.68 16.18
C ARG A 805 -21.99 -3.98 16.89
N GLU A 806 -22.06 -4.13 18.21
CA GLU A 806 -23.00 -3.35 19.03
C GLU A 806 -22.81 -1.83 18.91
N GLY A 807 -23.90 -1.09 19.13
CA GLY A 807 -23.92 0.37 19.05
C GLY A 807 -23.99 0.94 17.62
N ALA A 808 -24.20 0.12 16.59
CA ALA A 808 -24.19 0.52 15.19
C ALA A 808 -25.59 0.65 14.57
N ILE A 809 -25.77 1.65 13.70
CA ILE A 809 -26.89 1.72 12.74
C ILE A 809 -26.28 1.68 11.34
N VAL A 810 -26.72 0.71 10.53
CA VAL A 810 -26.24 0.50 9.16
C VAL A 810 -27.40 0.74 8.19
N PRO A 811 -27.34 1.78 7.34
CA PRO A 811 -28.32 1.97 6.28
C PRO A 811 -28.08 0.95 5.17
N THR A 812 -29.14 0.24 4.79
CA THR A 812 -29.17 -0.70 3.68
C THR A 812 -30.33 -0.36 2.74
N GLN A 813 -30.38 -1.01 1.57
CA GLN A 813 -31.41 -0.77 0.56
C GLN A 813 -31.91 -2.10 0.01
N GLU A 814 -33.16 -2.15 -0.46
CA GLU A 814 -33.66 -3.30 -1.24
C GLU A 814 -32.85 -3.41 -2.55
N PRO A 815 -32.07 -4.49 -2.77
CA PRO A 815 -31.06 -4.51 -3.81
C PRO A 815 -31.63 -4.86 -5.19
N ALA A 816 -30.89 -4.49 -6.24
CA ALA A 816 -31.22 -4.79 -7.64
C ALA A 816 -29.97 -5.28 -8.40
N THR A 817 -30.10 -5.57 -9.70
CA THR A 817 -28.97 -6.04 -10.53
C THR A 817 -28.03 -4.95 -11.00
N THR A 818 -28.38 -3.67 -10.84
CA THR A 818 -27.51 -2.50 -11.04
C THR A 818 -27.75 -1.48 -9.93
N ILE A 819 -26.75 -0.64 -9.63
CA ILE A 819 -26.86 0.45 -8.66
C ILE A 819 -27.87 1.50 -9.12
N TRP A 820 -27.96 1.72 -10.44
CA TRP A 820 -28.97 2.59 -11.05
C TRP A 820 -30.41 2.19 -10.74
N VAL A 821 -30.69 0.89 -10.57
CA VAL A 821 -32.03 0.42 -10.18
C VAL A 821 -32.16 0.35 -8.65
N SER A 822 -31.13 -0.07 -7.91
CA SER A 822 -31.23 -0.16 -6.45
C SER A 822 -31.33 1.20 -5.78
N SER A 823 -30.70 2.25 -6.32
CA SER A 823 -30.70 3.59 -5.72
C SER A 823 -32.11 4.17 -5.54
N GLY A 824 -33.06 3.85 -6.42
CA GLY A 824 -34.46 4.26 -6.33
C GLY A 824 -35.33 3.39 -5.40
N ASN A 825 -34.81 2.28 -4.87
CA ASN A 825 -35.55 1.38 -3.99
C ASN A 825 -35.59 1.89 -2.54
N PRO A 826 -36.52 1.40 -1.69
CA PRO A 826 -36.61 1.85 -0.32
C PRO A 826 -35.41 1.40 0.55
N LEU A 827 -35.08 2.24 1.53
CA LEU A 827 -34.06 1.97 2.54
C LEU A 827 -34.61 1.08 3.66
N HIS A 828 -33.72 0.23 4.16
CA HIS A 828 -33.87 -0.58 5.38
C HIS A 828 -32.80 -0.17 6.40
N LEU A 829 -33.21 0.13 7.64
CA LEU A 829 -32.27 0.42 8.73
C LEU A 829 -32.03 -0.84 9.59
N LEU A 830 -30.77 -1.29 9.65
CA LEU A 830 -30.30 -2.29 10.59
C LEU A 830 -29.73 -1.59 11.84
N VAL A 831 -30.28 -1.87 13.02
CA VAL A 831 -29.85 -1.29 14.30
C VAL A 831 -29.35 -2.41 15.20
N ALA A 832 -28.04 -2.46 15.46
CA ALA A 832 -27.42 -3.34 16.43
C ALA A 832 -27.26 -2.59 17.76
N LEU A 833 -28.16 -2.82 18.74
CA LEU A 833 -28.11 -2.12 20.02
C LEU A 833 -26.88 -2.50 20.85
N SER A 834 -26.34 -1.53 21.58
CA SER A 834 -25.41 -1.77 22.69
C SER A 834 -26.11 -2.34 23.92
N GLN A 835 -25.31 -2.81 24.90
CA GLN A 835 -25.80 -3.20 26.23
C GLN A 835 -26.56 -2.07 26.98
N ASP A 836 -26.30 -0.79 26.67
CA ASP A 836 -27.05 0.36 27.21
C ASP A 836 -28.24 0.80 26.34
N ALA A 837 -28.64 -0.02 25.36
CA ALA A 837 -29.74 0.20 24.41
C ALA A 837 -29.58 1.50 23.59
N SER A 838 -28.34 1.83 23.22
CA SER A 838 -27.99 2.91 22.31
C SER A 838 -27.44 2.39 20.98
N ALA A 839 -27.45 3.23 19.95
CA ALA A 839 -26.82 2.95 18.66
C ALA A 839 -26.62 4.25 17.87
N LYS A 840 -25.65 4.30 16.95
CA LYS A 840 -25.42 5.43 16.04
C LYS A 840 -25.04 5.00 14.63
N GLY A 841 -25.45 5.79 13.65
CA GLY A 841 -25.07 5.62 12.25
C GLY A 841 -25.32 6.87 11.42
N TYR A 842 -24.92 6.79 10.16
CA TYR A 842 -24.88 7.91 9.24
C TYR A 842 -25.30 7.45 7.84
N LEU A 843 -25.89 8.35 7.06
CA LEU A 843 -26.11 8.16 5.64
C LEU A 843 -25.73 9.44 4.89
N PHE A 844 -24.80 9.33 3.95
CA PHE A 844 -24.55 10.31 2.89
C PHE A 844 -25.30 9.89 1.62
N TRP A 845 -25.94 10.85 0.95
CA TRP A 845 -26.69 10.60 -0.29
C TRP A 845 -26.62 11.80 -1.24
N ASP A 846 -26.32 11.56 -2.50
CA ASP A 846 -26.33 12.54 -3.60
C ASP A 846 -26.72 11.84 -4.91
N ASP A 847 -26.49 12.47 -6.07
CA ASP A 847 -26.84 11.90 -7.38
C ASP A 847 -25.98 10.69 -7.82
N GLY A 848 -24.95 10.33 -7.04
CA GLY A 848 -24.08 9.20 -7.32
C GLY A 848 -22.94 9.47 -8.30
N GLU A 849 -22.85 10.60 -9.00
CA GLU A 849 -21.86 10.78 -10.07
C GLU A 849 -21.41 12.20 -10.42
N SER A 850 -22.10 13.25 -9.98
CA SER A 850 -21.68 14.64 -10.24
C SER A 850 -20.37 14.99 -9.53
N LEU A 851 -19.63 15.91 -10.16
CA LEU A 851 -18.41 16.47 -9.60
C LEU A 851 -18.72 17.32 -8.37
N ASP A 852 -17.82 17.28 -7.39
CA ASP A 852 -17.71 18.27 -6.31
C ASP A 852 -19.02 18.50 -5.52
N THR A 853 -19.87 17.46 -5.37
CA THR A 853 -21.20 17.55 -4.72
C THR A 853 -21.10 17.96 -3.26
N TYR A 854 -20.07 17.49 -2.55
CA TYR A 854 -19.82 17.87 -1.16
C TYR A 854 -19.46 19.35 -1.03
N GLU A 855 -18.50 19.82 -1.84
CA GLU A 855 -18.06 21.22 -1.89
C GLU A 855 -19.15 22.17 -2.40
N GLY A 856 -19.99 21.71 -3.33
CA GLY A 856 -21.16 22.44 -3.84
C GLY A 856 -22.31 22.52 -2.85
N ASN A 857 -22.36 21.61 -1.86
CA ASN A 857 -23.49 21.36 -0.94
C ASN A 857 -24.70 20.69 -1.63
N ASP A 858 -24.48 19.96 -2.72
CA ASP A 858 -25.48 19.20 -3.46
C ASP A 858 -25.59 17.75 -2.96
N TYR A 859 -25.84 17.58 -1.66
CA TYR A 859 -25.98 16.28 -1.00
C TYR A 859 -26.98 16.33 0.17
N THR A 860 -27.35 15.16 0.67
CA THR A 860 -28.09 14.95 1.92
C THR A 860 -27.19 14.20 2.91
N TYR A 861 -27.24 14.59 4.18
CA TYR A 861 -26.54 13.88 5.25
C TYR A 861 -27.46 13.71 6.47
N VAL A 862 -27.68 12.46 6.86
CA VAL A 862 -28.59 12.10 7.96
C VAL A 862 -27.82 11.39 9.06
N GLU A 863 -28.02 11.84 10.30
CA GLU A 863 -27.55 11.18 11.51
C GLU A 863 -28.68 10.34 12.10
N PHE A 864 -28.42 9.06 12.34
CA PHE A 864 -29.31 8.17 13.08
C PHE A 864 -28.75 7.93 14.47
N ALA A 865 -29.59 8.04 15.50
CA ALA A 865 -29.22 7.72 16.87
C ALA A 865 -30.35 7.00 17.61
N VAL A 866 -30.01 6.06 18.49
CA VAL A 866 -30.91 5.49 19.49
C VAL A 866 -30.44 5.88 20.89
N ASP A 867 -31.37 6.32 21.72
CA ASP A 867 -31.25 6.46 23.17
C ASP A 867 -32.54 5.96 23.82
N LYS A 868 -32.45 5.19 24.93
CA LYS A 868 -33.61 4.74 25.75
C LYS A 868 -34.80 4.18 24.94
N ASN A 869 -34.54 3.27 23.99
CA ASN A 869 -35.55 2.68 23.10
C ASN A 869 -36.29 3.67 22.17
N GLN A 870 -35.66 4.81 21.85
CA GLN A 870 -36.13 5.77 20.85
C GLN A 870 -35.04 6.00 19.79
N LEU A 871 -35.33 5.62 18.55
CA LEU A 871 -34.58 6.03 17.37
C LEU A 871 -35.02 7.44 16.93
N ILE A 872 -34.04 8.28 16.58
CA ILE A 872 -34.21 9.59 15.98
C ILE A 872 -33.38 9.65 14.70
N SER A 873 -34.02 10.07 13.61
CA SER A 873 -33.37 10.56 12.39
C SER A 873 -33.26 12.08 12.47
N LYS A 874 -32.04 12.60 12.34
CA LYS A 874 -31.72 14.03 12.30
C LYS A 874 -31.12 14.37 10.93
N VAL A 875 -31.77 15.27 10.20
CA VAL A 875 -31.31 15.70 8.88
C VAL A 875 -30.34 16.87 9.07
N VAL A 876 -29.05 16.64 8.86
CA VAL A 876 -27.99 17.64 9.06
C VAL A 876 -27.86 18.55 7.85
N HIS A 877 -27.95 17.97 6.66
CA HIS A 877 -28.01 18.68 5.38
C HIS A 877 -28.95 17.94 4.42
N VAL A 878 -29.57 18.66 3.47
CA VAL A 878 -30.62 18.11 2.61
C VAL A 878 -30.58 18.67 1.18
N ASN A 879 -30.78 17.78 0.22
CA ASN A 879 -30.86 18.04 -1.21
C ASN A 879 -32.10 17.36 -1.81
N ILE A 880 -32.50 17.75 -3.04
CA ILE A 880 -33.69 17.23 -3.73
C ILE A 880 -33.68 15.70 -3.91
N GLU A 881 -32.51 15.08 -4.08
CA GLU A 881 -32.42 13.63 -4.31
C GLU A 881 -32.99 12.77 -3.17
N ALA A 882 -32.93 13.27 -1.93
CA ALA A 882 -33.53 12.57 -0.79
C ALA A 882 -35.07 12.51 -0.84
N THR A 883 -35.73 13.40 -1.60
CA THR A 883 -37.20 13.43 -1.71
C THR A 883 -37.78 12.23 -2.48
N TYR A 884 -36.94 11.54 -3.25
CA TYR A 884 -37.30 10.30 -3.94
C TYR A 884 -37.16 9.07 -3.05
N ILE A 885 -36.38 9.16 -1.96
CA ILE A 885 -35.96 8.04 -1.12
C ILE A 885 -36.76 7.98 0.19
N LYS A 886 -37.06 6.75 0.64
CA LYS A 886 -37.83 6.51 1.87
C LYS A 886 -37.24 5.36 2.67
N VAL A 887 -37.22 5.50 3.99
CA VAL A 887 -37.01 4.39 4.92
C VAL A 887 -38.34 3.64 5.05
N ASN A 888 -38.38 2.39 4.60
CA ASN A 888 -39.61 1.59 4.57
C ASN A 888 -39.65 0.49 5.63
N THR A 889 -38.49 -0.02 6.06
CA THR A 889 -38.39 -1.10 7.04
C THR A 889 -37.26 -0.82 8.05
N LEU A 890 -37.43 -1.31 9.27
CA LEU A 890 -36.48 -1.19 10.38
C LEU A 890 -36.35 -2.55 11.06
N SER A 891 -35.12 -2.98 11.33
CA SER A 891 -34.83 -4.11 12.22
C SER A 891 -33.91 -3.68 13.34
N VAL A 892 -34.32 -3.92 14.59
CA VAL A 892 -33.57 -3.59 15.80
C VAL A 892 -33.21 -4.89 16.51
N TYR A 893 -31.91 -5.16 16.62
CA TYR A 893 -31.35 -6.35 17.26
C TYR A 893 -30.97 -6.02 18.72
N GLY A 894 -31.16 -7.00 19.62
CA GLY A 894 -30.85 -6.84 21.04
C GLY A 894 -31.93 -6.12 21.85
N VAL A 895 -33.17 -6.08 21.36
CA VAL A 895 -34.30 -5.50 22.12
C VAL A 895 -34.67 -6.50 23.23
N THR A 896 -34.17 -6.26 24.45
CA THR A 896 -34.14 -7.24 25.56
C THR A 896 -35.51 -7.63 26.13
N PHE A 897 -36.57 -6.91 25.77
CA PHE A 897 -37.95 -7.15 26.19
C PHE A 897 -38.87 -7.14 24.96
N ARG A 898 -39.95 -7.92 24.99
CA ARG A 898 -40.99 -7.83 23.94
C ARG A 898 -41.75 -6.51 24.10
N PRO A 899 -41.75 -5.59 23.11
CA PRO A 899 -42.54 -4.37 23.20
C PRO A 899 -44.04 -4.68 23.28
N LEU A 900 -44.80 -3.81 23.94
CA LEU A 900 -46.26 -3.80 23.90
C LEU A 900 -46.78 -2.95 22.72
N LYS A 901 -46.01 -1.94 22.31
CA LYS A 901 -46.28 -1.07 21.16
C LYS A 901 -44.99 -0.56 20.51
N VAL A 902 -45.11 -0.20 19.23
CA VAL A 902 -44.15 0.65 18.52
C VAL A 902 -44.87 1.90 18.06
N ILE A 903 -44.25 3.06 18.26
CA ILE A 903 -44.76 4.37 17.85
C ILE A 903 -43.82 4.96 16.79
N VAL A 904 -44.36 5.35 15.65
CA VAL A 904 -43.67 6.05 14.55
C VAL A 904 -44.34 7.40 14.37
N ASN A 905 -43.60 8.50 14.54
CA ASN A 905 -44.12 9.87 14.40
C ASN A 905 -45.48 10.08 15.09
N GLN A 906 -45.56 9.68 16.38
CA GLN A 906 -46.74 9.72 17.26
C GLN A 906 -47.88 8.73 16.94
N GLN A 907 -47.79 7.93 15.87
CA GLN A 907 -48.80 6.92 15.51
C GLN A 907 -48.34 5.51 15.90
N SER A 908 -49.25 4.67 16.39
CA SER A 908 -48.92 3.27 16.71
C SER A 908 -48.92 2.42 15.43
N VAL A 909 -47.89 1.60 15.23
CA VAL A 909 -47.73 0.74 14.04
C VAL A 909 -47.71 -0.75 14.39
N SER A 910 -47.95 -1.60 13.39
CA SER A 910 -47.71 -3.05 13.50
C SER A 910 -46.21 -3.35 13.47
N PHE A 911 -45.80 -4.33 14.26
CA PHE A 911 -44.42 -4.82 14.35
C PHE A 911 -44.42 -6.34 14.54
N SER A 912 -43.29 -6.97 14.23
CA SER A 912 -42.99 -8.34 14.65
C SER A 912 -41.85 -8.33 15.68
N TYR A 913 -41.84 -9.31 16.57
CA TYR A 913 -40.78 -9.48 17.57
C TYR A 913 -40.49 -10.97 17.75
N SER A 914 -39.23 -11.35 17.56
CA SER A 914 -38.75 -12.74 17.55
C SER A 914 -38.27 -13.22 18.93
N SER A 915 -38.04 -14.53 19.06
CA SER A 915 -37.43 -15.11 20.26
C SER A 915 -35.94 -14.78 20.43
N ASN A 916 -35.23 -14.38 19.36
CA ASN A 916 -33.83 -13.94 19.39
C ASN A 916 -33.67 -12.42 19.53
N GLN A 917 -34.65 -11.73 20.14
CA GLN A 917 -34.59 -10.29 20.48
C GLN A 917 -34.47 -9.34 19.28
N VAL A 918 -35.03 -9.73 18.13
CA VAL A 918 -35.17 -8.86 16.96
C VAL A 918 -36.58 -8.28 16.91
N LEU A 919 -36.66 -6.95 16.87
CA LEU A 919 -37.85 -6.17 16.57
C LEU A 919 -37.81 -5.74 15.10
N THR A 920 -38.82 -6.07 14.30
CA THR A 920 -38.92 -5.62 12.90
C THR A 920 -40.22 -4.85 12.67
N VAL A 921 -40.13 -3.74 11.93
CA VAL A 921 -41.21 -2.80 11.67
C VAL A 921 -41.21 -2.46 10.17
N ASP A 922 -42.35 -2.67 9.51
CA ASP A 922 -42.48 -2.60 8.05
C ASP A 922 -43.50 -1.54 7.60
N ASN A 923 -43.44 -1.16 6.32
CA ASN A 923 -44.32 -0.17 5.70
C ASN A 923 -44.28 1.22 6.37
N LEU A 924 -43.09 1.60 6.86
CA LEU A 924 -42.83 2.88 7.53
C LEU A 924 -43.08 4.07 6.60
N HIS A 925 -42.77 3.93 5.30
CA HIS A 925 -42.89 4.95 4.26
C HIS A 925 -42.28 6.33 4.64
N LEU A 926 -41.25 6.35 5.51
CA LEU A 926 -40.71 7.58 6.08
C LEU A 926 -39.83 8.33 5.07
N PRO A 927 -40.15 9.59 4.72
CA PRO A 927 -39.34 10.40 3.82
C PRO A 927 -37.91 10.62 4.36
N LEU A 928 -36.90 10.49 3.50
CA LEU A 928 -35.50 10.71 3.90
C LEU A 928 -35.20 12.21 4.13
N GLU A 929 -35.92 13.13 3.46
CA GLU A 929 -35.71 14.58 3.60
C GLU A 929 -36.25 15.18 4.91
N LYS A 930 -36.78 14.36 5.83
CA LYS A 930 -37.40 14.82 7.08
C LYS A 930 -36.93 14.04 8.30
N GLU A 931 -36.85 14.73 9.43
CA GLU A 931 -36.65 14.08 10.73
C GLU A 931 -37.83 13.16 11.06
N PHE A 932 -37.52 12.03 11.71
CA PHE A 932 -38.51 11.07 12.17
C PHE A 932 -38.09 10.42 13.49
N HIS A 933 -39.09 10.00 14.26
CA HIS A 933 -38.92 9.37 15.56
C HIS A 933 -39.64 8.03 15.61
N ILE A 934 -38.95 6.99 16.06
CA ILE A 934 -39.50 5.65 16.26
C ILE A 934 -39.17 5.20 17.68
N SER A 935 -40.14 4.75 18.47
CA SER A 935 -39.89 4.24 19.82
C SER A 935 -40.67 2.97 20.15
N TRP A 936 -40.11 2.13 21.03
CA TRP A 936 -40.68 0.85 21.43
C TRP A 936 -40.76 0.72 22.96
N SER A 937 -41.90 0.18 23.45
CA SER A 937 -42.22 0.03 24.88
C SER A 937 -43.25 -1.08 25.08
#